data_AF-A0A139AT32-F1
#
_entry.id   AF-A0A139AT32-F1
#
_cell.length_a   1.000
_cell.length_b   1.000
_cell.length_c   1.000
_cell.angle_alpha   90.00
_cell.angle_beta   90.00
_cell.angle_gamma   90.00
#
_symmetry.space_group_name_H-M   'P 1'
#
loop_
_entity.id
_entity.type
_entity.pdbx_description
1 polymer ?
#
loop_
_entity_poly.entity_id
_entity_poly.type
_entity_poly.pdbx_seq_one_letter_code
_entity_poly.pdbx_strand_id
1 'polypeptide(L)'
;MAFRSFPQSEYIMFVSQNPPPSAIHTHLCSTVRDEFRADEEREYLKRMNRGHLDPQRYFTPAAPRSSASPDGWTMLYCERSTLTQSVVIRRAVTEDCDDLLPMLRTHNVIKTEDSGGDYLLSELIESQSPQRLSLVAEWCGKVVGLMHLTNGSVNPSLMSDFDFSDFPTVVKEITSLGAIVINLFVLDDEFSDEGIRFVAFAFEHFGANRPCLISVSAESRDFPLLRRFNRVPFAPSSSTNQILYFTTAKSLLPIDMQCKRDSEAWTFTFSVTNQPMGSALVETHTDEGLSEDCDVDDFISSDNRTGKIGVLRSFDLLDAFSQGEAKRILADMLTYTGLHALLWQARDEDVASSRLCRVVKRDFFPIKRRRRIQFPNNEKDGEAVTPSTNRNTWILPLCLIQCPRVTVHSRVVFIGASDSGLSAALRLSQHRYLDFSNIIFISKVSCTVDVPDYFVSQRSFLDGQFGHQNTSQLMKFLTEEVCEIDRAHRVVRTKEGTSIGYDVLALTTGQQHHPSLSISEKFGELGNVCGVNVNKADHIDTLLKNAVGGSGSIVVYGSSLQSLGLLNSILRLQIDPARVFFVQQSETYSDAPWLDSTALGHLKAVVSRLQCHVITGNLFYWEAKQNKLAVMKLTREDAQENIISNIDVLLYAGEMSVSPSTFRMINSAGLSFDGKLVIDQNCCTVDPVIFGAGPGTKYQSKLKQRTSHDAYNSFEVGLKLADAIQSAITTVGSNTAGQLPWRGTAPKVVISVLPGTP
;
A
#
# COMPACT_ATOMS: atom_id res chain seq x y z
N MET A 1 -19.24 -21.14 -25.89
CA MET A 1 -19.55 -19.70 -25.77
C MET A 1 -19.84 -19.30 -24.32
N ALA A 2 -20.81 -19.92 -23.63
CA ALA A 2 -21.07 -19.62 -22.21
C ALA A 2 -19.83 -19.67 -21.29
N PHE A 3 -18.96 -20.69 -21.38
CA PHE A 3 -17.69 -20.70 -20.62
C PHE A 3 -16.67 -19.63 -21.05
N ARG A 4 -16.75 -19.09 -22.27
CA ARG A 4 -15.92 -17.95 -22.70
C ARG A 4 -16.48 -16.63 -22.18
N SER A 5 -17.80 -16.49 -22.13
CA SER A 5 -18.47 -15.32 -21.56
C SER A 5 -18.45 -15.30 -20.03
N PHE A 6 -18.33 -16.47 -19.39
CA PHE A 6 -18.23 -16.66 -17.95
C PHE A 6 -17.00 -17.54 -17.61
N PRO A 7 -15.77 -16.97 -17.65
CA PRO A 7 -14.52 -17.72 -17.55
C PRO A 7 -14.31 -18.44 -16.21
N GLN A 8 -15.03 -18.06 -15.16
CA GLN A 8 -14.94 -18.70 -13.84
C GLN A 8 -15.99 -19.80 -13.60
N SER A 9 -16.94 -19.99 -14.50
CA SER A 9 -17.99 -20.99 -14.33
C SER A 9 -17.45 -22.39 -14.66
N GLU A 10 -17.39 -23.28 -13.67
CA GLU A 10 -17.02 -24.69 -13.86
C GLU A 10 -18.17 -25.53 -14.45
N TYR A 11 -19.41 -25.04 -14.30
CA TYR A 11 -20.62 -25.73 -14.71
C TYR A 11 -21.53 -24.82 -15.51
N ILE A 12 -22.24 -25.38 -16.48
CA ILE A 12 -23.43 -24.78 -17.08
C ILE A 12 -24.62 -25.61 -16.61
N MET A 13 -25.58 -24.95 -15.97
CA MET A 13 -26.81 -25.59 -15.52
C MET A 13 -27.98 -25.18 -16.39
N PHE A 14 -28.84 -26.14 -16.69
CA PHE A 14 -30.07 -25.99 -17.45
C PHE A 14 -31.20 -26.62 -16.66
N VAL A 15 -32.29 -25.88 -16.44
CA VAL A 15 -33.45 -26.35 -15.69
C VAL A 15 -34.64 -26.39 -16.64
N SER A 16 -35.30 -27.55 -16.74
CA SER A 16 -36.42 -27.74 -17.66
C SER A 16 -37.50 -28.63 -17.07
N GLN A 17 -38.73 -28.40 -17.49
CA GLN A 17 -39.89 -29.21 -17.14
C GLN A 17 -40.08 -30.31 -18.20
N ASN A 18 -39.86 -31.59 -17.84
CA ASN A 18 -40.03 -32.79 -18.68
C ASN A 18 -39.57 -32.69 -20.16
N PRO A 19 -38.28 -32.39 -20.48
CA PRO A 19 -37.88 -32.35 -21.87
C PRO A 19 -37.59 -33.77 -22.43
N PRO A 20 -38.12 -34.15 -23.60
CA PRO A 20 -37.54 -35.26 -24.36
C PRO A 20 -36.14 -34.86 -24.85
N PRO A 21 -35.22 -35.83 -25.06
CA PRO A 21 -33.82 -35.55 -25.42
C PRO A 21 -33.64 -34.65 -26.65
N SER A 22 -34.58 -34.70 -27.59
CA SER A 22 -34.61 -33.90 -28.82
C SER A 22 -34.99 -32.42 -28.61
N ALA A 23 -35.71 -32.07 -27.52
CA ALA A 23 -36.11 -30.70 -27.22
C ALA A 23 -34.92 -29.87 -26.70
N ILE A 24 -34.05 -30.48 -25.88
CA ILE A 24 -32.78 -29.87 -25.41
C ILE A 24 -31.90 -29.51 -26.61
N HIS A 25 -31.81 -30.41 -27.59
CA HIS A 25 -31.07 -30.21 -28.83
C HIS A 25 -31.60 -29.02 -29.64
N THR A 26 -32.93 -28.88 -29.76
CA THR A 26 -33.57 -27.84 -30.57
C THR A 26 -33.38 -26.45 -29.97
N HIS A 27 -33.50 -26.32 -28.65
CA HIS A 27 -33.27 -25.05 -27.98
C HIS A 27 -31.80 -24.60 -28.03
N LEU A 28 -30.86 -25.49 -27.71
CA LEU A 28 -29.41 -25.19 -27.82
C LEU A 28 -29.00 -24.81 -29.25
N CYS A 29 -29.53 -25.49 -30.27
CA CYS A 29 -29.22 -25.17 -31.68
C CYS A 29 -29.87 -23.85 -32.15
N SER A 30 -31.05 -23.51 -31.63
CA SER A 30 -31.72 -22.24 -31.99
C SER A 30 -30.98 -21.03 -31.47
N THR A 31 -30.52 -21.05 -30.22
CA THR A 31 -29.73 -19.96 -29.62
C THR A 31 -28.36 -19.81 -30.30
N VAL A 32 -27.80 -20.90 -30.83
CA VAL A 32 -26.51 -20.93 -31.53
C VAL A 32 -26.61 -20.40 -32.96
N ARG A 33 -27.75 -20.52 -33.64
CA ARG A 33 -27.93 -20.04 -35.03
C ARG A 33 -27.97 -18.51 -35.17
N ASP A 34 -28.43 -17.81 -34.15
CA ASP A 34 -28.64 -16.36 -34.23
C ASP A 34 -27.36 -15.53 -33.94
N GLU A 35 -26.27 -16.15 -33.48
CA GLU A 35 -25.07 -15.45 -32.99
C GLU A 35 -23.76 -15.74 -33.77
N PHE A 36 -23.76 -16.64 -34.75
CA PHE A 36 -22.53 -17.07 -35.44
C PHE A 36 -22.16 -16.23 -36.67
N ARG A 37 -20.85 -16.03 -36.91
CA ARG A 37 -20.31 -15.68 -38.24
C ARG A 37 -20.21 -16.95 -39.11
N ALA A 38 -20.42 -16.79 -40.41
CA ALA A 38 -20.55 -17.90 -41.38
C ALA A 38 -19.42 -18.96 -41.38
N ASP A 39 -18.20 -18.59 -40.94
CA ASP A 39 -17.04 -19.50 -40.92
C ASP A 39 -17.06 -20.47 -39.72
N GLU A 40 -17.55 -20.01 -38.56
CA GLU A 40 -17.69 -20.83 -37.35
C GLU A 40 -18.90 -21.79 -37.46
N GLU A 41 -19.94 -21.38 -38.20
CA GLU A 41 -21.11 -22.20 -38.52
C GLU A 41 -20.70 -23.44 -39.34
N ARG A 42 -19.74 -23.28 -40.26
CA ARG A 42 -19.21 -24.36 -41.11
C ARG A 42 -18.49 -25.44 -40.32
N GLU A 43 -17.69 -25.06 -39.32
CA GLU A 43 -16.93 -26.00 -38.48
C GLU A 43 -17.86 -26.70 -37.47
N TYR A 44 -18.86 -25.99 -36.95
CA TYR A 44 -19.93 -26.57 -36.14
C TYR A 44 -20.76 -27.60 -36.93
N LEU A 45 -21.17 -27.28 -38.16
CA LEU A 45 -21.90 -28.19 -39.05
C LEU A 45 -21.08 -29.45 -39.44
N LYS A 46 -19.75 -29.33 -39.60
CA LYS A 46 -18.87 -30.49 -39.81
C LYS A 46 -18.82 -31.42 -38.59
N ARG A 47 -18.85 -30.89 -37.37
CA ARG A 47 -18.88 -31.68 -36.12
C ARG A 47 -20.24 -32.35 -35.90
N MET A 48 -21.32 -31.66 -36.26
CA MET A 48 -22.69 -32.20 -36.32
C MET A 48 -22.80 -33.40 -37.27
N ASN A 49 -22.31 -33.27 -38.51
CA ASN A 49 -22.38 -34.34 -39.52
C ASN A 49 -21.53 -35.58 -39.18
N ARG A 50 -20.62 -35.50 -38.20
CA ARG A 50 -19.82 -36.62 -37.69
C ARG A 50 -20.44 -37.34 -36.48
N GLY A 51 -21.64 -36.94 -36.05
CA GLY A 51 -22.37 -37.63 -34.97
C GLY A 51 -21.79 -37.44 -33.57
N HIS A 52 -21.08 -36.33 -33.31
CA HIS A 52 -20.40 -36.07 -32.04
C HIS A 52 -21.18 -35.23 -31.02
N LEU A 53 -22.35 -34.67 -31.37
CA LEU A 53 -23.13 -33.82 -30.46
C LEU A 53 -24.46 -34.48 -30.08
N ASP A 54 -24.39 -35.47 -29.19
CA ASP A 54 -25.56 -35.96 -28.46
C ASP A 54 -25.62 -35.23 -27.10
N PRO A 55 -26.63 -34.35 -26.85
CA PRO A 55 -26.76 -33.62 -25.58
C PRO A 55 -26.81 -34.55 -24.36
N GLN A 56 -27.28 -35.79 -24.52
CA GLN A 56 -27.27 -36.80 -23.45
C GLN A 56 -25.87 -37.22 -23.03
N ARG A 57 -24.84 -36.96 -23.84
CA ARG A 57 -23.43 -37.24 -23.51
C ARG A 57 -22.74 -36.10 -22.77
N TYR A 58 -23.29 -34.88 -22.81
CA TYR A 58 -22.65 -33.69 -22.25
C TYR A 58 -23.32 -33.17 -20.98
N PHE A 59 -24.62 -33.40 -20.83
CA PHE A 59 -25.40 -32.90 -19.70
C PHE A 59 -25.87 -34.05 -18.80
N THR A 60 -25.47 -33.99 -17.53
CA THR A 60 -25.77 -34.97 -16.49
C THR A 60 -26.96 -34.48 -15.64
N PRO A 61 -27.94 -35.33 -15.29
CA PRO A 61 -28.99 -34.97 -14.34
C PRO A 61 -28.44 -34.79 -12.93
N ALA A 62 -28.77 -33.68 -12.27
CA ALA A 62 -28.45 -33.48 -10.87
C ALA A 62 -29.39 -34.31 -9.98
N ALA A 63 -28.82 -35.06 -9.03
CA ALA A 63 -29.62 -35.81 -8.06
C ALA A 63 -30.29 -34.84 -7.05
N PRO A 64 -31.61 -34.92 -6.84
CA PRO A 64 -32.28 -34.07 -5.86
C PRO A 64 -31.84 -34.43 -4.43
N ARG A 65 -31.55 -33.41 -3.61
CA ARG A 65 -31.15 -33.58 -2.19
C ARG A 65 -32.34 -33.88 -1.25
N SER A 66 -33.58 -33.71 -1.71
CA SER A 66 -34.80 -34.08 -0.97
C SER A 66 -35.73 -34.91 -1.86
N SER A 67 -36.59 -35.72 -1.26
CA SER A 67 -37.60 -36.53 -1.97
C SER A 67 -38.73 -35.70 -2.61
N ALA A 68 -38.67 -34.37 -2.51
CA ALA A 68 -39.65 -33.45 -3.07
C ALA A 68 -38.99 -32.58 -4.15
N SER A 69 -38.72 -33.15 -5.32
CA SER A 69 -38.58 -32.34 -6.54
C SER A 69 -39.96 -31.81 -6.92
N PRO A 70 -40.16 -30.51 -7.22
CA PRO A 70 -41.42 -30.03 -7.79
C PRO A 70 -41.74 -30.81 -9.07
N ASP A 71 -42.96 -31.34 -9.17
CA ASP A 71 -43.38 -32.29 -10.20
C ASP A 71 -42.91 -31.88 -11.61
N GLY A 72 -42.08 -32.74 -12.21
CA GLY A 72 -41.65 -32.64 -13.61
C GLY A 72 -40.44 -31.75 -13.89
N TRP A 73 -39.79 -31.12 -12.91
CA TRP A 73 -38.58 -30.31 -13.15
C TRP A 73 -37.30 -31.15 -13.01
N THR A 74 -36.46 -31.13 -14.03
CA THR A 74 -35.12 -31.75 -14.03
C THR A 74 -34.06 -30.67 -14.21
N MET A 75 -33.07 -30.66 -13.32
CA MET A 75 -31.84 -29.88 -13.48
C MET A 75 -30.79 -30.74 -14.15
N LEU A 76 -30.29 -30.27 -15.29
CA LEU A 76 -29.18 -30.84 -16.04
C LEU A 76 -27.98 -29.93 -15.85
N TYR A 77 -26.79 -30.49 -15.66
CA TYR A 77 -25.55 -29.72 -15.62
C TYR A 77 -24.51 -30.31 -16.56
N CYS A 78 -23.68 -29.45 -17.13
CA CYS A 78 -22.53 -29.83 -17.93
C CYS A 78 -21.27 -29.24 -17.30
N GLU A 79 -20.30 -30.08 -17.01
CA GLU A 79 -18.98 -29.64 -16.56
C GLU A 79 -18.19 -29.06 -17.73
N ARG A 80 -17.40 -28.02 -17.45
CA ARG A 80 -16.47 -27.42 -18.42
C ARG A 80 -15.55 -28.46 -19.04
N SER A 81 -15.01 -29.35 -18.20
CA SER A 81 -14.16 -30.48 -18.57
C SER A 81 -14.76 -31.38 -19.65
N THR A 82 -16.09 -31.43 -19.76
CA THR A 82 -16.81 -32.28 -20.73
C THR A 82 -16.90 -31.65 -22.12
N LEU A 83 -16.83 -30.31 -22.22
CA LEU A 83 -16.97 -29.56 -23.47
C LEU A 83 -15.67 -28.96 -24.00
N THR A 84 -14.67 -28.76 -23.14
CA THR A 84 -13.35 -28.25 -23.52
C THR A 84 -12.33 -29.39 -23.44
N GLN A 85 -11.61 -29.67 -24.53
CA GLN A 85 -10.37 -30.45 -24.45
C GLN A 85 -9.42 -29.68 -23.53
N SER A 86 -9.21 -30.22 -22.33
CA SER A 86 -8.38 -29.59 -21.31
C SER A 86 -6.92 -29.74 -21.70
N VAL A 87 -6.11 -28.75 -21.33
CA VAL A 87 -4.65 -28.80 -21.54
C VAL A 87 -4.09 -30.02 -20.80
N VAL A 88 -3.18 -30.76 -21.42
CA VAL A 88 -2.51 -31.88 -20.75
C VAL A 88 -1.13 -31.40 -20.30
N ILE A 89 -0.86 -31.50 -19.00
CA ILE A 89 0.47 -31.23 -18.45
C ILE A 89 1.27 -32.53 -18.50
N ARG A 90 2.44 -32.49 -19.14
CA ARG A 90 3.37 -33.63 -19.21
C ARG A 90 4.81 -33.16 -19.08
N ARG A 91 5.73 -34.11 -18.93
CA ARG A 91 7.17 -33.82 -18.99
C ARG A 91 7.53 -33.32 -20.38
N ALA A 92 8.40 -32.31 -20.42
CA ALA A 92 8.97 -31.79 -21.64
C ALA A 92 9.93 -32.82 -22.26
N VAL A 93 9.92 -32.90 -23.58
CA VAL A 93 10.87 -33.67 -24.39
C VAL A 93 11.63 -32.74 -25.33
N THR A 94 12.77 -33.18 -25.86
CA THR A 94 13.61 -32.33 -26.70
C THR A 94 12.92 -31.88 -27.98
N GLU A 95 11.98 -32.66 -28.52
CA GLU A 95 11.17 -32.26 -29.68
C GLU A 95 10.27 -31.05 -29.41
N ASP A 96 9.92 -30.78 -28.14
CA ASP A 96 9.09 -29.62 -27.77
C ASP A 96 9.83 -28.28 -27.98
N CYS A 97 11.16 -28.30 -28.15
CA CYS A 97 11.96 -27.08 -28.34
C CYS A 97 11.48 -26.27 -29.56
N ASP A 98 11.10 -26.94 -30.65
CA ASP A 98 10.69 -26.27 -31.89
C ASP A 98 9.41 -25.44 -31.71
N ASP A 99 8.48 -25.92 -30.88
CA ASP A 99 7.26 -25.19 -30.53
C ASP A 99 7.51 -24.08 -29.49
N LEU A 100 8.47 -24.27 -28.59
CA LEU A 100 8.76 -23.37 -27.47
C LEU A 100 9.67 -22.20 -27.84
N LEU A 101 10.64 -22.39 -28.75
CA LEU A 101 11.58 -21.34 -29.15
C LEU A 101 10.89 -20.09 -29.74
N PRO A 102 9.88 -20.20 -30.63
CA PRO A 102 9.11 -19.05 -31.09
C PRO A 102 8.44 -18.30 -29.93
N MET A 103 7.89 -19.02 -28.95
CA MET A 103 7.28 -18.42 -27.77
C MET A 103 8.30 -17.67 -26.92
N LEU A 104 9.48 -18.25 -26.68
CA LEU A 104 10.53 -17.63 -25.86
C LEU A 104 11.17 -16.41 -26.53
N ARG A 105 11.37 -16.46 -27.85
CA ARG A 105 11.90 -15.33 -28.65
C ARG A 105 10.93 -14.17 -28.69
N THR A 106 9.64 -14.43 -28.81
CA THR A 106 8.59 -13.39 -28.79
C THR A 106 8.63 -12.55 -27.50
N HIS A 107 9.13 -13.11 -26.40
CA HIS A 107 9.22 -12.45 -25.10
C HIS A 107 10.64 -12.07 -24.68
N ASN A 108 11.58 -12.03 -25.63
CA ASN A 108 12.98 -11.64 -25.41
C ASN A 108 13.71 -12.47 -24.34
N VAL A 109 13.27 -13.70 -24.09
CA VAL A 109 13.94 -14.62 -23.15
C VAL A 109 15.18 -15.22 -23.78
N ILE A 110 15.06 -15.53 -25.07
CA ILE A 110 16.16 -15.92 -25.93
C ILE A 110 16.26 -14.85 -27.00
N LYS A 111 17.44 -14.23 -27.15
CA LYS A 111 17.67 -13.24 -28.21
C LYS A 111 17.62 -13.95 -29.57
N THR A 112 16.94 -13.36 -30.54
CA THR A 112 16.78 -13.93 -31.90
C THR A 112 18.09 -14.14 -32.66
N GLU A 113 19.18 -13.50 -32.20
CA GLU A 113 20.51 -13.56 -32.82
C GLU A 113 21.47 -14.54 -32.12
N ASP A 114 21.10 -15.08 -30.95
CA ASP A 114 21.93 -16.00 -30.18
C ASP A 114 21.57 -17.46 -30.50
N SER A 115 22.33 -18.09 -31.41
CA SER A 115 22.26 -19.54 -31.63
C SER A 115 22.61 -20.35 -30.36
N GLY A 116 23.25 -19.73 -29.36
CA GLY A 116 23.52 -20.33 -28.05
C GLY A 116 22.29 -20.50 -27.16
N GLY A 117 21.23 -19.71 -27.35
CA GLY A 117 20.01 -19.83 -26.54
C GLY A 117 19.16 -21.05 -26.90
N ASP A 118 19.24 -21.50 -28.15
CA ASP A 118 18.58 -22.73 -28.61
C ASP A 118 19.17 -23.96 -27.90
N TYR A 119 20.51 -24.03 -27.82
CA TYR A 119 21.22 -25.07 -27.07
C TYR A 119 20.88 -25.04 -25.57
N LEU A 120 20.67 -23.85 -25.00
CA LEU A 120 20.39 -23.69 -23.57
C LEU A 120 19.00 -24.23 -23.19
N LEU A 121 17.99 -24.07 -24.05
CA LEU A 121 16.68 -24.68 -23.84
C LEU A 121 16.74 -26.21 -23.94
N SER A 122 17.42 -26.73 -24.97
CA SER A 122 17.60 -28.17 -25.13
C SER A 122 18.36 -28.78 -23.94
N GLU A 123 19.45 -28.17 -23.50
CA GLU A 123 20.22 -28.60 -22.32
C GLU A 123 19.37 -28.54 -21.04
N LEU A 124 18.51 -27.54 -20.88
CA LEU A 124 17.58 -27.43 -19.76
C LEU A 124 16.51 -28.54 -19.76
N ILE A 125 16.03 -28.95 -20.94
CA ILE A 125 15.08 -30.07 -21.07
C ILE A 125 15.78 -31.42 -20.92
N GLU A 126 17.03 -31.56 -21.40
CA GLU A 126 17.82 -32.79 -21.28
C GLU A 126 18.35 -33.02 -19.86
N SER A 127 18.67 -31.95 -19.13
CA SER A 127 19.21 -32.01 -17.75
C SER A 127 18.17 -32.30 -16.66
N GLN A 128 16.99 -32.78 -17.04
CA GLN A 128 15.95 -33.23 -16.12
C GLN A 128 16.47 -34.33 -15.19
N SER A 129 16.12 -34.23 -13.91
CA SER A 129 16.54 -35.16 -12.85
C SER A 129 15.42 -35.28 -11.79
N PRO A 130 15.57 -36.12 -10.75
CA PRO A 130 14.63 -36.12 -9.62
C PRO A 130 14.53 -34.77 -8.89
N GLN A 131 15.45 -33.84 -9.15
CA GLN A 131 15.50 -32.49 -8.54
C GLN A 131 15.25 -31.38 -9.56
N ARG A 132 15.18 -31.69 -10.86
CA ARG A 132 14.98 -30.72 -11.97
C ARG A 132 13.92 -31.25 -12.92
N LEU A 133 12.84 -30.50 -13.11
CA LEU A 133 11.71 -30.94 -13.90
C LEU A 133 11.29 -29.85 -14.88
N SER A 134 11.18 -30.22 -16.15
CA SER A 134 10.63 -29.37 -17.21
C SER A 134 9.28 -29.95 -17.62
N LEU A 135 8.24 -29.13 -17.56
CA LEU A 135 6.86 -29.48 -17.88
C LEU A 135 6.38 -28.65 -19.06
N VAL A 136 5.59 -29.26 -19.93
CA VAL A 136 4.89 -28.56 -21.01
C VAL A 136 3.38 -28.69 -20.86
N ALA A 137 2.68 -27.65 -21.30
CA ALA A 137 1.24 -27.67 -21.54
C ALA A 137 0.99 -28.01 -23.00
N GLU A 138 0.31 -29.12 -23.26
CA GLU A 138 -0.07 -29.53 -24.61
C GLU A 138 -1.57 -29.34 -24.82
N TRP A 139 -1.94 -28.69 -25.93
CA TRP A 139 -3.32 -28.57 -26.38
C TRP A 139 -3.44 -28.94 -27.86
N CYS A 140 -4.29 -29.93 -28.15
CA CYS A 140 -4.50 -30.48 -29.50
C CYS A 140 -3.19 -30.91 -30.22
N GLY A 141 -2.22 -31.47 -29.48
CA GLY A 141 -0.95 -31.93 -30.06
C GLY A 141 0.10 -30.83 -30.25
N LYS A 142 -0.18 -29.60 -29.82
CA LYS A 142 0.74 -28.46 -29.88
C LYS A 142 1.13 -28.01 -28.48
N VAL A 143 2.41 -27.68 -28.27
CA VAL A 143 2.85 -27.10 -26.99
C VAL A 143 2.45 -25.62 -26.91
N VAL A 144 1.80 -25.25 -25.80
CA VAL A 144 1.27 -23.90 -25.53
C VAL A 144 1.85 -23.29 -24.26
N GLY A 145 2.78 -23.97 -23.58
CA GLY A 145 3.45 -23.44 -22.39
C GLY A 145 4.54 -24.35 -21.85
N LEU A 146 5.39 -23.79 -21.00
CA LEU A 146 6.55 -24.42 -20.37
C LEU A 146 6.67 -23.97 -18.90
N MET A 147 6.98 -24.90 -18.00
CA MET A 147 7.41 -24.59 -16.63
C MET A 147 8.65 -25.39 -16.28
N HIS A 148 9.73 -24.71 -15.89
CA HIS A 148 10.94 -25.34 -15.36
C HIS A 148 11.02 -25.16 -13.85
N LEU A 149 11.28 -26.27 -13.15
CA LEU A 149 11.21 -26.39 -11.70
C LEU A 149 12.49 -27.01 -11.16
N THR A 150 12.98 -26.49 -10.03
CA THR A 150 13.98 -27.16 -9.20
C THR A 150 13.40 -27.51 -7.84
N ASN A 151 13.91 -28.57 -7.23
CA ASN A 151 13.57 -28.97 -5.87
C ASN A 151 14.84 -29.07 -5.03
N GLY A 152 14.90 -28.31 -3.93
CA GLY A 152 16.07 -28.30 -3.07
C GLY A 152 16.04 -27.24 -1.97
N SER A 153 17.19 -27.04 -1.34
CA SER A 153 17.40 -25.98 -0.35
C SER A 153 17.36 -24.60 -1.02
N VAL A 154 16.65 -23.67 -0.40
CA VAL A 154 16.58 -22.27 -0.85
C VAL A 154 17.78 -21.52 -0.28
N ASN A 155 18.37 -20.63 -1.08
CA ASN A 155 19.50 -19.81 -0.64
C ASN A 155 19.12 -18.96 0.59
N PRO A 156 19.83 -19.06 1.73
CA PRO A 156 19.57 -18.25 2.91
C PRO A 156 19.65 -16.74 2.65
N SER A 157 20.50 -16.30 1.70
CA SER A 157 20.61 -14.89 1.32
C SER A 157 19.30 -14.35 0.74
N LEU A 158 18.62 -15.13 -0.11
CA LEU A 158 17.29 -14.77 -0.62
C LEU A 158 16.31 -14.66 0.54
N MET A 159 16.31 -15.60 1.47
CA MET A 159 15.40 -15.61 2.62
C MET A 159 15.59 -14.37 3.51
N SER A 160 16.81 -13.83 3.58
CA SER A 160 17.11 -12.60 4.34
C SER A 160 16.61 -11.30 3.70
N ASP A 161 16.32 -11.32 2.39
CA ASP A 161 15.77 -10.18 1.66
C ASP A 161 14.25 -10.03 1.83
N PHE A 162 13.57 -11.00 2.43
CA PHE A 162 12.11 -10.98 2.58
C PHE A 162 11.70 -11.21 4.03
N ASP A 163 10.60 -10.59 4.44
CA ASP A 163 10.04 -10.72 5.77
C ASP A 163 9.00 -11.85 5.82
N PHE A 164 9.39 -12.92 6.49
CA PHE A 164 8.53 -14.09 6.73
C PHE A 164 7.91 -14.11 8.13
N SER A 165 7.98 -13.02 8.88
CA SER A 165 7.33 -12.90 10.20
C SER A 165 5.87 -13.36 10.16
N ASP A 166 5.19 -13.13 9.05
CA ASP A 166 3.80 -13.53 8.87
C ASP A 166 3.58 -15.01 8.52
N PHE A 167 4.62 -15.72 8.08
CA PHE A 167 4.57 -17.09 7.56
C PHE A 167 5.56 -18.05 8.27
N PRO A 168 5.57 -18.15 9.61
CA PRO A 168 6.57 -18.92 10.35
C PRO A 168 6.53 -20.43 10.04
N THR A 169 5.35 -20.97 9.71
CA THR A 169 5.19 -22.37 9.31
C THR A 169 5.88 -22.66 7.98
N VAL A 170 5.76 -21.73 7.02
CA VAL A 170 6.37 -21.86 5.69
C VAL A 170 7.88 -21.82 5.80
N VAL A 171 8.45 -20.94 6.65
CA VAL A 171 9.90 -20.91 6.90
C VAL A 171 10.38 -22.24 7.47
N LYS A 172 9.64 -22.82 8.41
CA LYS A 172 9.95 -24.13 8.99
C LYS A 172 9.91 -25.23 7.94
N GLU A 173 8.93 -25.22 7.04
CA GLU A 173 8.81 -26.16 5.93
C GLU A 173 9.96 -26.02 4.93
N ILE A 174 10.28 -24.79 4.50
CA ILE A 174 11.43 -24.50 3.62
C ILE A 174 12.74 -25.01 4.25
N THR A 175 12.94 -24.75 5.54
CA THR A 175 14.18 -25.11 6.24
C THR A 175 14.32 -26.62 6.44
N SER A 176 13.21 -27.33 6.69
CA SER A 176 13.23 -28.76 7.00
C SER A 176 13.11 -29.67 5.77
N LEU A 177 12.29 -29.28 4.79
CA LEU A 177 11.98 -30.08 3.61
C LEU A 177 12.64 -29.53 2.35
N GLY A 178 12.95 -28.23 2.29
CA GLY A 178 13.28 -27.51 1.05
C GLY A 178 12.03 -26.94 0.38
N ALA A 179 12.18 -26.42 -0.83
CA ALA A 179 11.08 -25.85 -1.61
C ALA A 179 11.13 -26.28 -3.08
N ILE A 180 9.96 -26.24 -3.73
CA ILE A 180 9.83 -26.36 -5.18
C ILE A 180 9.96 -24.95 -5.77
N VAL A 181 10.98 -24.68 -6.54
CA VAL A 181 11.23 -23.35 -7.11
C VAL A 181 10.87 -23.36 -8.60
N ILE A 182 9.99 -22.43 -9.00
CA ILE A 182 9.72 -22.14 -10.41
C ILE A 182 10.84 -21.23 -10.93
N ASN A 183 11.66 -21.74 -11.85
CA ASN A 183 12.76 -20.98 -12.44
C ASN A 183 12.39 -20.34 -13.79
N LEU A 184 11.48 -20.97 -14.51
CA LEU A 184 10.98 -20.46 -15.78
C LEU A 184 9.51 -20.81 -15.89
N PHE A 185 8.69 -19.84 -16.30
CA PHE A 185 7.29 -20.07 -16.57
C PHE A 185 6.86 -19.32 -17.83
N VAL A 186 6.23 -20.05 -18.74
CA VAL A 186 5.69 -19.55 -19.99
C VAL A 186 4.33 -20.17 -20.23
N LEU A 187 3.35 -19.35 -20.56
CA LEU A 187 2.05 -19.86 -20.98
C LEU A 187 1.42 -18.92 -21.99
N ASP A 188 0.87 -19.49 -23.06
CA ASP A 188 0.05 -18.75 -24.00
C ASP A 188 -1.14 -18.12 -23.27
N ASP A 189 -1.43 -16.86 -23.61
CA ASP A 189 -2.43 -16.04 -22.96
C ASP A 189 -3.83 -16.65 -23.05
N GLU A 190 -4.14 -17.36 -24.14
CA GLU A 190 -5.40 -18.09 -24.30
C GLU A 190 -5.61 -19.16 -23.23
N PHE A 191 -4.53 -19.67 -22.65
CA PHE A 191 -4.52 -20.70 -21.62
C PHE A 191 -4.08 -20.17 -20.26
N SER A 192 -4.03 -18.86 -20.06
CA SER A 192 -3.41 -18.24 -18.88
C SER A 192 -4.00 -18.69 -17.53
N ASP A 193 -5.26 -19.15 -17.49
CA ASP A 193 -5.89 -19.70 -16.29
C ASP A 193 -5.45 -21.16 -15.97
N GLU A 194 -4.88 -21.88 -16.93
CA GLU A 194 -4.43 -23.28 -16.77
C GLU A 194 -3.06 -23.39 -16.08
N GLY A 195 -2.38 -22.27 -15.81
CA GLY A 195 -1.06 -22.25 -15.17
C GLY A 195 -1.02 -22.99 -13.82
N ILE A 196 -2.15 -23.02 -13.11
CA ILE A 196 -2.27 -23.70 -11.81
C ILE A 196 -2.08 -25.23 -11.92
N ARG A 197 -2.35 -25.81 -13.09
CA ARG A 197 -2.23 -27.25 -13.32
C ARG A 197 -0.77 -27.70 -13.39
N PHE A 198 0.14 -26.84 -13.83
CA PHE A 198 1.57 -27.10 -13.70
C PHE A 198 1.99 -27.22 -12.24
N VAL A 199 1.49 -26.33 -11.38
CA VAL A 199 1.78 -26.35 -9.94
C VAL A 199 1.19 -27.59 -9.27
N ALA A 200 -0.02 -28.00 -9.66
CA ALA A 200 -0.63 -29.26 -9.21
C ALA A 200 0.27 -30.47 -9.55
N PHE A 201 0.71 -30.57 -10.81
CA PHE A 201 1.64 -31.62 -11.24
C PHE A 201 2.96 -31.58 -10.46
N ALA A 202 3.49 -30.38 -10.18
CA ALA A 202 4.72 -30.22 -9.42
C ALA A 202 4.60 -30.77 -7.98
N PHE A 203 3.46 -30.57 -7.30
CA PHE A 203 3.22 -31.13 -5.98
C PHE A 203 3.02 -32.65 -6.00
N GLU A 204 2.38 -33.19 -7.05
CA GLU A 204 2.30 -34.64 -7.26
C GLU A 204 3.69 -35.26 -7.44
N HIS A 205 4.60 -34.58 -8.15
CA HIS A 205 5.93 -35.09 -8.44
C HIS A 205 6.91 -34.95 -7.26
N PHE A 206 7.01 -33.76 -6.65
CA PHE A 206 8.00 -33.46 -5.60
C PHE A 206 7.46 -33.64 -4.17
N GLY A 207 6.15 -33.80 -4.01
CA GLY A 207 5.45 -33.99 -2.73
C GLY A 207 4.72 -32.74 -2.26
N ALA A 208 3.47 -32.94 -1.83
CA ALA A 208 2.53 -31.89 -1.42
C ALA A 208 2.90 -31.12 -0.12
N ASN A 209 3.85 -31.62 0.66
CA ASN A 209 4.25 -31.02 1.94
C ASN A 209 5.29 -29.89 1.79
N ARG A 210 5.80 -29.67 0.57
CA ARG A 210 6.79 -28.63 0.27
C ARG A 210 6.06 -27.37 -0.20
N PRO A 211 6.49 -26.16 0.20
CA PRO A 211 6.02 -24.94 -0.43
C PRO A 211 6.62 -24.79 -1.83
N CYS A 212 5.86 -24.16 -2.73
CA CYS A 212 6.30 -23.79 -4.07
C CYS A 212 6.58 -22.29 -4.13
N LEU A 213 7.77 -21.90 -4.57
CA LEU A 213 8.28 -20.53 -4.62
C LEU A 213 8.44 -20.07 -6.07
N ILE A 214 8.21 -18.78 -6.31
CA ILE A 214 8.57 -18.10 -7.55
C ILE A 214 9.05 -16.69 -7.23
N SER A 215 10.16 -16.28 -7.84
CA SER A 215 10.64 -14.89 -7.77
C SER A 215 10.43 -14.21 -9.11
N VAL A 216 9.92 -12.99 -9.11
CA VAL A 216 9.71 -12.24 -10.36
C VAL A 216 10.39 -10.89 -10.25
N SER A 217 10.94 -10.39 -11.36
CA SER A 217 11.49 -9.03 -11.39
C SER A 217 10.38 -8.02 -11.07
N ALA A 218 10.72 -6.96 -10.32
CA ALA A 218 9.81 -5.83 -10.08
C ALA A 218 9.31 -5.17 -11.39
N GLU A 219 10.03 -5.34 -12.49
CA GLU A 219 9.64 -4.81 -13.80
C GLU A 219 8.67 -5.74 -14.56
N SER A 220 8.48 -6.98 -14.08
CA SER A 220 7.57 -7.94 -14.71
C SER A 220 6.11 -7.56 -14.46
N ARG A 221 5.25 -7.85 -15.45
CA ARG A 221 3.81 -7.65 -15.32
C ARG A 221 3.19 -8.79 -14.52
N ASP A 222 2.24 -8.48 -13.65
CA ASP A 222 1.40 -9.49 -12.98
C ASP A 222 0.73 -10.41 -14.00
N PHE A 223 0.77 -11.72 -13.74
CA PHE A 223 0.15 -12.76 -14.57
C PHE A 223 -0.79 -13.66 -13.75
N PRO A 224 -1.80 -14.30 -14.37
CA PRO A 224 -2.89 -14.96 -13.64
C PRO A 224 -2.44 -16.01 -12.62
N LEU A 225 -1.36 -16.75 -12.88
CA LEU A 225 -0.84 -17.74 -11.94
C LEU A 225 -0.45 -17.13 -10.59
N LEU A 226 0.13 -15.92 -10.55
CA LEU A 226 0.52 -15.27 -9.29
C LEU A 226 -0.67 -14.95 -8.38
N ARG A 227 -1.90 -14.89 -8.93
CA ARG A 227 -3.12 -14.73 -8.11
C ARG A 227 -3.38 -15.92 -7.17
N ARG A 228 -2.73 -17.06 -7.42
CA ARG A 228 -2.77 -18.28 -6.59
C ARG A 228 -1.58 -18.40 -5.63
N PHE A 229 -0.75 -17.36 -5.57
CA PHE A 229 0.41 -17.29 -4.68
C PHE A 229 0.26 -16.14 -3.68
N ASN A 230 0.84 -16.34 -2.51
CA ASN A 230 1.01 -15.32 -1.49
C ASN A 230 2.33 -14.59 -1.73
N ARG A 231 2.27 -13.27 -1.86
CA ARG A 231 3.46 -12.42 -1.91
C ARG A 231 4.10 -12.36 -0.52
N VAL A 232 5.43 -12.47 -0.47
CA VAL A 232 6.22 -12.24 0.74
C VAL A 232 6.65 -10.77 0.77
N PRO A 233 6.38 -10.04 1.86
CA PRO A 233 6.90 -8.68 2.03
C PRO A 233 8.43 -8.64 2.01
N PHE A 234 9.00 -7.49 1.68
CA PHE A 234 10.45 -7.29 1.74
C PHE A 234 10.94 -7.14 3.18
N ALA A 235 12.16 -7.61 3.45
CA ALA A 235 12.83 -7.31 4.71
C ALA A 235 13.20 -5.80 4.79
N PRO A 236 13.29 -5.22 6.00
CA PRO A 236 13.73 -3.84 6.19
C PRO A 236 15.15 -3.53 5.67
N SER A 237 16.01 -4.54 5.51
CA SER A 237 17.35 -4.38 4.93
C SER A 237 17.44 -4.75 3.45
N SER A 238 16.33 -5.21 2.85
CA SER A 238 16.32 -5.74 1.49
C SER A 238 16.67 -4.69 0.45
N SER A 239 17.60 -5.03 -0.43
CA SER A 239 18.00 -4.22 -1.59
C SER A 239 17.66 -4.87 -2.93
N THR A 240 17.09 -6.08 -2.91
CA THR A 240 16.78 -6.86 -4.10
C THR A 240 15.70 -6.23 -4.98
N ASN A 241 15.78 -6.47 -6.29
CA ASN A 241 14.76 -6.08 -7.27
C ASN A 241 13.80 -7.24 -7.61
N GLN A 242 13.93 -8.37 -6.89
CA GLN A 242 13.09 -9.55 -7.06
C GLN A 242 11.93 -9.53 -6.07
N ILE A 243 10.81 -10.10 -6.46
CA ILE A 243 9.60 -10.17 -5.64
C ILE A 243 9.27 -11.63 -5.44
N LEU A 244 9.22 -12.04 -4.18
CA LEU A 244 9.03 -13.42 -3.83
C LEU A 244 7.56 -13.72 -3.58
N TYR A 245 7.11 -14.82 -4.18
CA TYR A 245 5.78 -15.37 -4.01
C TYR A 245 5.89 -16.84 -3.62
N PHE A 246 4.95 -17.32 -2.82
CA PHE A 246 4.85 -18.74 -2.47
C PHE A 246 3.42 -19.27 -2.51
N THR A 247 3.26 -20.56 -2.76
CA THR A 247 1.99 -21.28 -2.61
C THR A 247 2.22 -22.66 -1.98
N THR A 248 1.15 -23.31 -1.56
CA THR A 248 1.19 -24.64 -0.93
C THR A 248 0.20 -25.56 -1.62
N ALA A 249 0.40 -26.88 -1.52
CA ALA A 249 -0.54 -27.83 -2.13
C ALA A 249 -1.97 -27.68 -1.59
N LYS A 250 -2.11 -27.28 -0.32
CA LYS A 250 -3.42 -27.00 0.30
C LYS A 250 -4.16 -25.86 -0.40
N SER A 251 -3.46 -24.87 -0.96
CA SER A 251 -4.05 -23.75 -1.74
C SER A 251 -4.71 -24.19 -3.03
N LEU A 252 -4.41 -25.39 -3.50
CA LEU A 252 -5.04 -25.96 -4.69
C LEU A 252 -6.37 -26.65 -4.38
N LEU A 253 -6.63 -26.94 -3.10
CA LEU A 253 -7.83 -27.68 -2.70
C LEU A 253 -9.07 -26.76 -2.66
N PRO A 254 -10.26 -27.30 -2.98
CA PRO A 254 -11.50 -26.56 -2.82
C PRO A 254 -11.75 -26.32 -1.32
N ILE A 255 -12.22 -25.12 -1.00
CA ILE A 255 -12.65 -24.76 0.36
C ILE A 255 -14.14 -25.05 0.45
N ASP A 256 -14.51 -25.93 1.37
CA ASP A 256 -15.91 -26.16 1.73
C ASP A 256 -16.34 -25.06 2.70
N MET A 257 -17.30 -24.23 2.27
CA MET A 257 -17.93 -23.21 3.08
C MET A 257 -19.33 -23.66 3.50
N GLN A 258 -19.55 -23.74 4.81
CA GLN A 258 -20.88 -23.92 5.37
C GLN A 258 -21.35 -22.61 5.99
N CYS A 259 -22.64 -22.32 5.83
CA CYS A 259 -23.24 -21.08 6.29
C CYS A 259 -24.55 -21.36 7.03
N LYS A 260 -24.73 -20.70 8.17
CA LYS A 260 -25.98 -20.68 8.93
C LYS A 260 -26.41 -19.23 9.14
N ARG A 261 -27.67 -18.92 8.83
CA ARG A 261 -28.26 -17.61 9.08
C ARG A 261 -29.17 -17.66 10.31
N ASP A 262 -28.94 -16.76 11.24
CA ASP A 262 -29.88 -16.36 12.29
C ASP A 262 -30.52 -15.01 11.89
N SER A 263 -31.62 -14.61 12.53
CA SER A 263 -32.47 -13.45 12.20
C SER A 263 -31.73 -12.23 11.63
N GLU A 264 -30.58 -11.83 12.21
CA GLU A 264 -29.77 -10.70 11.74
C GLU A 264 -28.28 -11.02 11.46
N ALA A 265 -27.84 -12.26 11.64
CA ALA A 265 -26.43 -12.64 11.57
C ALA A 265 -26.16 -13.89 10.71
N TRP A 266 -25.01 -13.90 10.06
CA TRP A 266 -24.51 -15.01 9.26
C TRP A 266 -23.26 -15.59 9.92
N THR A 267 -23.30 -16.88 10.21
CA THR A 267 -22.17 -17.64 10.76
C THR A 267 -21.62 -18.56 9.67
N PHE A 268 -20.31 -18.47 9.43
CA PHE A 268 -19.60 -19.28 8.45
C PHE A 268 -18.60 -20.19 9.14
N THR A 269 -18.44 -21.39 8.59
CA THR A 269 -17.34 -22.30 8.90
C THR A 269 -16.67 -22.75 7.60
N PHE A 270 -15.34 -22.79 7.62
CA PHE A 270 -14.52 -23.13 6.47
C PHE A 270 -13.74 -24.41 6.75
N SER A 271 -13.70 -25.33 5.79
CA SER A 271 -12.90 -26.55 5.87
C SER A 271 -12.30 -26.94 4.54
N VAL A 272 -11.17 -27.63 4.56
CA VAL A 272 -10.57 -28.28 3.39
C VAL A 272 -10.41 -29.75 3.70
N THR A 273 -10.94 -30.64 2.86
CA THR A 273 -10.89 -32.10 3.08
C THR A 273 -11.38 -32.52 4.47
N ASN A 274 -12.49 -31.91 4.94
CA ASN A 274 -13.06 -32.06 6.29
C ASN A 274 -12.18 -31.61 7.47
N GLN A 275 -11.01 -30.98 7.22
CA GLN A 275 -10.23 -30.34 8.28
C GLN A 275 -10.70 -28.89 8.47
N PRO A 276 -10.96 -28.45 9.72
CA PRO A 276 -11.38 -27.08 9.98
C PRO A 276 -10.26 -26.10 9.63
N MET A 277 -10.61 -25.04 8.90
CA MET A 277 -9.73 -23.93 8.56
C MET A 277 -10.02 -22.67 9.37
N GLY A 278 -11.28 -22.46 9.74
CA GLY A 278 -11.68 -21.24 10.43
C GLY A 278 -13.19 -20.99 10.46
N SER A 279 -13.57 -19.81 10.95
CA SER A 279 -14.96 -19.37 11.02
C SER A 279 -15.09 -17.85 10.90
N ALA A 280 -16.30 -17.39 10.58
CA ALA A 280 -16.63 -15.97 10.49
C ALA A 280 -18.02 -15.67 11.04
N LEU A 281 -18.20 -14.45 11.57
CA LEU A 281 -19.50 -13.91 11.98
C LEU A 281 -19.72 -12.55 11.30
N VAL A 282 -20.83 -12.43 10.57
CA VAL A 282 -21.24 -11.21 9.86
C VAL A 282 -22.64 -10.81 10.31
N GLU A 283 -22.78 -9.63 10.89
CA GLU A 283 -24.08 -9.04 11.25
C GLU A 283 -24.59 -8.13 10.13
N THR A 284 -25.89 -8.04 9.90
CA THR A 284 -26.41 -7.08 8.90
C THR A 284 -26.39 -5.66 9.50
N HIS A 285 -25.81 -4.70 8.79
CA HIS A 285 -25.77 -3.30 9.23
C HIS A 285 -27.00 -2.53 8.72
N THR A 286 -27.66 -1.81 9.62
CA THR A 286 -28.64 -0.77 9.25
C THR A 286 -27.86 0.53 9.03
N ASP A 287 -27.93 1.16 7.85
CA ASP A 287 -27.13 2.35 7.47
C ASP A 287 -27.37 3.62 8.34
N GLU A 288 -28.06 3.48 9.48
CA GLU A 288 -28.39 4.56 10.40
C GLU A 288 -27.11 5.22 10.95
N GLY A 289 -26.89 6.49 10.59
CA GLY A 289 -25.77 7.31 11.06
C GLY A 289 -24.40 7.05 10.40
N LEU A 290 -24.22 5.96 9.63
CA LEU A 290 -22.93 5.61 9.05
C LEU A 290 -22.44 6.64 8.02
N SER A 291 -23.33 7.11 7.14
CA SER A 291 -23.02 8.13 6.12
C SER A 291 -22.89 9.54 6.69
N GLU A 292 -23.40 9.78 7.91
CA GLU A 292 -23.18 11.01 8.65
C GLU A 292 -21.80 11.04 9.32
N ASP A 293 -21.38 9.89 9.86
CA ASP A 293 -20.11 9.73 10.58
C ASP A 293 -18.91 9.52 9.63
N CYS A 294 -19.11 8.86 8.49
CA CYS A 294 -18.03 8.39 7.61
C CYS A 294 -18.32 8.65 6.12
N ASP A 295 -17.25 8.85 5.34
CA ASP A 295 -17.32 9.10 3.89
C ASP A 295 -17.50 7.81 3.07
N VAL A 296 -18.64 7.13 3.28
CA VAL A 296 -18.96 5.84 2.64
C VAL A 296 -19.38 6.00 1.16
N ASP A 297 -19.74 7.23 0.76
CA ASP A 297 -20.15 7.60 -0.61
C ASP A 297 -19.10 7.21 -1.67
N ASP A 298 -17.83 7.20 -1.29
CA ASP A 298 -16.72 6.83 -2.16
C ASP A 298 -16.66 5.33 -2.51
N PHE A 299 -17.31 4.48 -1.71
CA PHE A 299 -17.18 3.02 -1.79
C PHE A 299 -18.48 2.31 -2.15
N ILE A 300 -19.64 2.82 -1.71
CA ILE A 300 -20.95 2.20 -1.93
C ILE A 300 -21.98 3.29 -2.23
N SER A 301 -22.74 3.12 -3.32
CA SER A 301 -23.86 4.01 -3.65
C SER A 301 -24.97 3.94 -2.60
N SER A 302 -25.71 5.04 -2.39
CA SER A 302 -26.85 5.11 -1.46
C SER A 302 -27.81 3.91 -1.60
N ASP A 303 -28.13 3.54 -2.84
CA ASP A 303 -29.09 2.47 -3.16
C ASP A 303 -28.62 1.07 -2.74
N ASN A 304 -27.34 0.92 -2.40
CA ASN A 304 -26.70 -0.33 -2.02
C ASN A 304 -26.25 -0.36 -0.56
N ARG A 305 -26.75 0.54 0.29
CA ARG A 305 -26.40 0.57 1.72
C ARG A 305 -27.35 -0.22 2.59
N THR A 306 -28.64 0.14 2.54
CA THR A 306 -29.64 -0.37 3.47
C THR A 306 -29.83 -1.88 3.31
N GLY A 307 -29.50 -2.65 4.36
CA GLY A 307 -29.66 -4.11 4.38
C GLY A 307 -28.71 -4.89 3.46
N LYS A 308 -27.75 -4.21 2.80
CA LYS A 308 -26.77 -4.82 1.90
C LYS A 308 -25.32 -4.69 2.38
N ILE A 309 -25.12 -4.13 3.57
CA ILE A 309 -23.80 -4.03 4.21
C ILE A 309 -23.78 -5.00 5.40
N GLY A 310 -22.72 -5.79 5.53
CA GLY A 310 -22.49 -6.64 6.69
C GLY A 310 -21.36 -6.11 7.58
N VAL A 311 -21.47 -6.20 8.90
CA VAL A 311 -20.38 -5.95 9.85
C VAL A 311 -19.66 -7.25 10.16
N LEU A 312 -18.40 -7.35 9.80
CA LEU A 312 -17.52 -8.46 10.14
C LEU A 312 -17.12 -8.36 11.62
N ARG A 313 -17.75 -9.18 12.47
CA ARG A 313 -17.48 -9.23 13.92
C ARG A 313 -16.31 -10.15 14.26
N SER A 314 -16.22 -11.29 13.57
CA SER A 314 -15.09 -12.22 13.68
C SER A 314 -14.77 -12.85 12.33
N PHE A 315 -13.50 -13.19 12.14
CA PHE A 315 -12.98 -13.92 10.97
C PHE A 315 -11.66 -14.57 11.38
N ASP A 316 -11.77 -15.76 11.95
CA ASP A 316 -10.66 -16.48 12.58
C ASP A 316 -10.20 -17.60 11.66
N LEU A 317 -8.93 -17.55 11.25
CA LEU A 317 -8.29 -18.56 10.40
C LEU A 317 -7.15 -19.23 11.17
N LEU A 318 -7.11 -20.56 11.15
CA LEU A 318 -6.35 -21.37 12.10
C LEU A 318 -4.85 -21.49 11.76
N ASP A 319 -4.48 -21.40 10.49
CA ASP A 319 -3.09 -21.55 10.04
C ASP A 319 -2.70 -20.52 8.95
N ALA A 320 -1.39 -20.43 8.66
CA ALA A 320 -0.86 -19.49 7.67
C ALA A 320 -1.40 -19.76 6.25
N PHE A 321 -1.67 -21.03 5.94
CA PHE A 321 -2.32 -21.44 4.70
C PHE A 321 -3.71 -20.80 4.58
N SER A 322 -4.56 -20.99 5.59
CA SER A 322 -5.91 -20.46 5.64
C SER A 322 -5.90 -18.93 5.53
N GLN A 323 -4.95 -18.26 6.20
CA GLN A 323 -4.78 -16.81 6.10
C GLN A 323 -4.45 -16.31 4.68
N GLY A 324 -3.71 -17.09 3.89
CA GLY A 324 -3.46 -16.77 2.48
C GLY A 324 -4.74 -16.79 1.62
N GLU A 325 -5.68 -17.66 1.96
CA GLU A 325 -6.97 -17.83 1.26
C GLU A 325 -8.05 -16.82 1.69
N ALA A 326 -7.75 -15.96 2.68
CA ALA A 326 -8.71 -15.05 3.29
C ALA A 326 -9.51 -14.21 2.28
N LYS A 327 -8.84 -13.67 1.26
CA LYS A 327 -9.49 -12.85 0.22
C LYS A 327 -10.53 -13.62 -0.57
N ARG A 328 -10.23 -14.87 -0.93
CA ARG A 328 -11.15 -15.76 -1.63
C ARG A 328 -12.36 -16.06 -0.75
N ILE A 329 -12.10 -16.43 0.50
CA ILE A 329 -13.14 -16.73 1.49
C ILE A 329 -14.09 -15.52 1.67
N LEU A 330 -13.56 -14.31 1.83
CA LEU A 330 -14.37 -13.10 1.97
C LEU A 330 -15.18 -12.78 0.70
N ALA A 331 -14.63 -13.04 -0.49
CA ALA A 331 -15.32 -12.84 -1.76
C ALA A 331 -16.50 -13.82 -1.90
N ASP A 332 -16.27 -15.08 -1.53
CA ASP A 332 -17.28 -16.13 -1.54
C ASP A 332 -18.38 -15.84 -0.51
N MET A 333 -18.03 -15.35 0.69
CA MET A 333 -18.99 -14.91 1.71
C MET A 333 -19.89 -13.79 1.21
N LEU A 334 -19.33 -12.73 0.62
CA LEU A 334 -20.11 -11.62 0.06
C LEU A 334 -21.01 -12.08 -1.09
N THR A 335 -20.48 -12.91 -1.98
CA THR A 335 -21.23 -13.48 -3.11
C THR A 335 -22.38 -14.36 -2.63
N TYR A 336 -22.15 -15.20 -1.62
CA TYR A 336 -23.16 -16.10 -1.05
C TYR A 336 -24.28 -15.34 -0.33
N THR A 337 -23.93 -14.30 0.42
CA THR A 337 -24.90 -13.51 1.20
C THR A 337 -25.67 -12.51 0.37
N GLY A 338 -25.15 -12.12 -0.80
CA GLY A 338 -25.66 -11.01 -1.59
C GLY A 338 -25.36 -9.63 -0.98
N LEU A 339 -24.47 -9.57 0.02
CA LEU A 339 -24.00 -8.30 0.58
C LEU A 339 -23.08 -7.61 -0.44
N HIS A 340 -23.17 -6.29 -0.50
CA HIS A 340 -22.37 -5.45 -1.40
C HIS A 340 -21.05 -5.01 -0.76
N ALA A 341 -20.94 -5.08 0.57
CA ALA A 341 -19.68 -4.84 1.28
C ALA A 341 -19.67 -5.40 2.70
N LEU A 342 -18.46 -5.59 3.23
CA LEU A 342 -18.21 -5.82 4.64
C LEU A 342 -17.64 -4.57 5.30
N LEU A 343 -18.13 -4.23 6.48
CA LEU A 343 -17.54 -3.26 7.38
C LEU A 343 -16.76 -3.96 8.48
N TRP A 344 -15.65 -3.36 8.87
CA TRP A 344 -14.98 -3.70 10.10
C TRP A 344 -14.86 -2.45 10.96
N GLN A 345 -15.20 -2.57 12.25
CA GLN A 345 -15.18 -1.47 13.19
C GLN A 345 -14.37 -1.87 14.43
N ALA A 346 -13.28 -1.14 14.70
CA ALA A 346 -12.38 -1.42 15.81
C ALA A 346 -11.86 -0.12 16.45
N ARG A 347 -11.46 -0.16 17.72
CA ARG A 347 -10.66 0.91 18.35
C ARG A 347 -9.19 0.68 18.04
N ASP A 348 -8.36 1.73 18.07
CA ASP A 348 -6.95 1.63 17.71
C ASP A 348 -6.16 0.59 18.53
N GLU A 349 -6.46 0.48 19.82
CA GLU A 349 -5.88 -0.54 20.71
C GLU A 349 -6.26 -1.98 20.31
N ASP A 350 -7.48 -2.16 19.79
CA ASP A 350 -8.04 -3.46 19.39
C ASP A 350 -7.53 -3.89 17.99
N VAL A 351 -7.07 -2.94 17.17
CA VAL A 351 -6.53 -3.20 15.83
C VAL A 351 -5.25 -4.02 15.92
N ALA A 352 -4.29 -3.63 16.77
CA ALA A 352 -3.00 -4.30 16.86
C ALA A 352 -3.09 -5.76 17.38
N SER A 353 -4.08 -6.05 18.21
CA SER A 353 -4.29 -7.36 18.85
C SER A 353 -5.22 -8.31 18.08
N SER A 354 -5.94 -7.81 17.07
CA SER A 354 -6.92 -8.60 16.33
C SER A 354 -6.28 -9.54 15.30
N ARG A 355 -6.73 -10.80 15.27
CA ARG A 355 -6.41 -11.77 14.20
C ARG A 355 -6.95 -11.36 12.83
N LEU A 356 -7.99 -10.51 12.82
CA LEU A 356 -8.56 -9.88 11.62
C LEU A 356 -7.57 -8.94 10.94
N CYS A 357 -6.60 -8.43 11.69
CA CYS A 357 -5.86 -7.27 11.27
C CYS A 357 -4.99 -7.54 10.03
N ARG A 358 -4.53 -8.76 9.74
CA ARG A 358 -3.79 -9.04 8.49
C ARG A 358 -4.66 -8.85 7.24
N VAL A 359 -5.86 -9.42 7.27
CA VAL A 359 -6.79 -9.43 6.12
C VAL A 359 -7.45 -8.07 5.95
N VAL A 360 -7.82 -7.45 7.07
CA VAL A 360 -8.32 -6.08 7.07
C VAL A 360 -7.24 -5.11 6.58
N LYS A 361 -6.00 -5.15 7.11
CA LYS A 361 -4.92 -4.24 6.69
C LYS A 361 -4.66 -4.29 5.19
N ARG A 362 -4.73 -5.47 4.58
CA ARG A 362 -4.43 -5.65 3.15
C ARG A 362 -5.61 -5.27 2.27
N ASP A 363 -6.78 -5.84 2.54
CA ASP A 363 -7.88 -5.86 1.57
C ASP A 363 -8.97 -4.81 1.88
N PHE A 364 -9.21 -4.47 3.15
CA PHE A 364 -10.19 -3.45 3.51
C PHE A 364 -9.61 -2.04 3.37
N PHE A 365 -10.47 -1.09 3.00
CA PHE A 365 -10.14 0.32 2.86
C PHE A 365 -10.60 1.08 4.11
N PRO A 366 -9.73 1.86 4.76
CA PRO A 366 -10.18 2.72 5.84
C PRO A 366 -11.12 3.81 5.29
N ILE A 367 -12.22 4.08 5.99
CA ILE A 367 -13.14 5.15 5.64
C ILE A 367 -12.77 6.39 6.44
N LYS A 368 -12.68 7.53 5.75
CA LYS A 368 -12.44 8.81 6.40
C LYS A 368 -13.67 9.20 7.23
N ARG A 369 -13.43 9.59 8.49
CA ARG A 369 -14.48 10.19 9.31
C ARG A 369 -14.84 11.59 8.80
N ARG A 370 -16.14 11.89 8.77
CA ARG A 370 -16.65 13.23 8.46
C ARG A 370 -16.47 14.12 9.68
N ARG A 371 -16.15 15.40 9.44
CA ARG A 371 -16.14 16.40 10.51
C ARG A 371 -17.59 16.70 10.88
N ARG A 372 -17.98 16.37 12.11
CA ARG A 372 -19.31 16.72 12.64
C ARG A 372 -19.24 18.05 13.37
N ILE A 373 -20.28 18.85 13.20
CA ILE A 373 -20.48 20.06 14.00
C ILE A 373 -20.80 19.59 15.42
N GLN A 374 -20.04 20.05 16.41
CA GLN A 374 -20.39 19.86 17.81
C GLN A 374 -21.48 20.87 18.16
N PHE A 375 -22.69 20.38 18.37
CA PHE A 375 -23.81 21.22 18.79
C PHE A 375 -23.80 21.40 20.32
N PRO A 376 -24.16 22.59 20.84
CA PRO A 376 -24.40 22.78 22.27
C PRO A 376 -25.42 21.74 22.77
N ASN A 377 -25.14 21.12 23.91
CA ASN A 377 -25.96 20.03 24.48
C ASN A 377 -26.13 18.78 23.58
N ASN A 378 -25.38 18.67 22.48
CA ASN A 378 -25.51 17.61 21.47
C ASN A 378 -26.92 17.55 20.83
N GLU A 379 -27.57 18.71 20.67
CA GLU A 379 -28.90 18.84 20.08
C GLU A 379 -28.87 19.71 18.82
N LYS A 380 -29.49 19.24 17.73
CA LYS A 380 -29.71 20.00 16.50
C LYS A 380 -31.20 20.23 16.37
N ASP A 381 -31.61 21.50 16.31
CA ASP A 381 -33.03 21.89 16.18
C ASP A 381 -33.95 21.29 17.26
N GLY A 382 -33.41 21.01 18.46
CA GLY A 382 -34.13 20.40 19.58
C GLY A 382 -34.18 18.86 19.55
N GLU A 383 -33.58 18.21 18.55
CA GLU A 383 -33.42 16.76 18.50
C GLU A 383 -32.00 16.33 18.88
N ALA A 384 -31.89 15.23 19.63
CA ALA A 384 -30.61 14.67 20.03
C ALA A 384 -29.83 14.16 18.80
N VAL A 385 -28.62 14.67 18.62
CA VAL A 385 -27.71 14.23 17.56
C VAL A 385 -27.11 12.89 17.97
N THR A 386 -27.12 11.91 17.05
CA THR A 386 -26.48 10.61 17.26
C THR A 386 -25.03 10.81 17.71
N PRO A 387 -24.58 10.21 18.83
CA PRO A 387 -23.20 10.37 19.28
C PRO A 387 -22.24 9.77 18.26
N SER A 388 -21.13 10.47 17.98
CA SER A 388 -20.11 9.97 17.06
C SER A 388 -19.50 8.66 17.56
N THR A 389 -19.36 7.67 16.69
CA THR A 389 -18.71 6.42 17.05
C THR A 389 -17.22 6.62 17.39
N ASN A 390 -16.75 6.05 18.51
CA ASN A 390 -15.32 6.02 18.86
C ASN A 390 -14.57 4.83 18.20
N ARG A 391 -15.12 4.26 17.12
CA ARG A 391 -14.51 3.14 16.39
C ARG A 391 -14.11 3.57 15.00
N ASN A 392 -12.91 3.21 14.58
CA ASN A 392 -12.48 3.41 13.21
C ASN A 392 -13.20 2.40 12.34
N THR A 393 -13.55 2.83 11.13
CA THR A 393 -14.37 2.03 10.21
C THR A 393 -13.57 1.74 8.94
N TRP A 394 -13.53 0.48 8.56
CA TRP A 394 -12.96 -0.01 7.31
C TRP A 394 -14.04 -0.69 6.49
N ILE A 395 -13.88 -0.68 5.17
CA ILE A 395 -14.84 -1.23 4.21
C ILE A 395 -14.17 -2.12 3.17
N LEU A 396 -14.81 -3.24 2.86
CA LEU A 396 -14.43 -4.13 1.79
C LEU A 396 -15.61 -4.29 0.81
N PRO A 397 -15.63 -3.50 -0.28
CA PRO A 397 -16.65 -3.62 -1.30
C PRO A 397 -16.49 -4.90 -2.13
N LEU A 398 -17.62 -5.53 -2.49
CA LEU A 398 -17.67 -6.73 -3.35
C LEU A 398 -16.99 -6.49 -4.70
N CYS A 399 -17.20 -5.32 -5.31
CA CYS A 399 -16.57 -4.98 -6.59
C CYS A 399 -15.04 -4.90 -6.49
N LEU A 400 -14.49 -4.40 -5.38
CA LEU A 400 -13.05 -4.25 -5.19
C LEU A 400 -12.37 -5.54 -4.73
N ILE A 401 -13.09 -6.45 -4.06
CA ILE A 401 -12.52 -7.75 -3.72
C ILE A 401 -12.45 -8.68 -4.94
N GLN A 402 -13.44 -8.59 -5.83
CA GLN A 402 -13.51 -9.37 -7.07
C GLN A 402 -12.63 -8.81 -8.19
N CYS A 403 -12.33 -7.50 -8.17
CA CYS A 403 -11.37 -6.88 -9.08
C CYS A 403 -9.97 -6.84 -8.43
N PRO A 404 -9.05 -7.77 -8.75
CA PRO A 404 -7.71 -7.74 -8.15
C PRO A 404 -7.00 -6.41 -8.49
N ARG A 405 -6.41 -5.79 -7.48
CA ARG A 405 -5.53 -4.62 -7.68
C ARG A 405 -4.33 -5.05 -8.53
N VAL A 406 -3.89 -4.16 -9.40
CA VAL A 406 -2.64 -4.34 -10.14
C VAL A 406 -1.50 -3.96 -9.21
N THR A 407 -0.58 -4.89 -8.96
CA THR A 407 0.55 -4.60 -8.09
C THR A 407 1.51 -3.66 -8.80
N VAL A 408 1.89 -2.58 -8.12
CA VAL A 408 2.95 -1.67 -8.54
C VAL A 408 4.18 -1.98 -7.71
N HIS A 409 5.20 -2.46 -8.40
CA HIS A 409 6.44 -2.94 -7.80
C HIS A 409 7.54 -1.89 -7.72
N SER A 410 7.34 -0.74 -8.37
CA SER A 410 8.27 0.38 -8.32
C SER A 410 8.57 0.79 -6.88
N ARG A 411 9.85 0.93 -6.57
CA ARG A 411 10.37 1.40 -5.29
C ARG A 411 10.15 2.90 -5.17
N VAL A 412 9.16 3.28 -4.37
CA VAL A 412 8.85 4.69 -4.07
C VAL A 412 9.51 5.05 -2.75
N VAL A 413 10.60 5.81 -2.82
CA VAL A 413 11.39 6.21 -1.63
C VAL A 413 11.09 7.68 -1.29
N PHE A 414 10.71 7.94 -0.06
CA PHE A 414 10.48 9.27 0.52
C PHE A 414 11.63 9.63 1.45
N ILE A 415 12.31 10.75 1.19
CA ILE A 415 13.29 11.33 2.11
C ILE A 415 12.57 12.40 2.94
N GLY A 416 12.39 12.10 4.23
CA GLY A 416 11.66 12.92 5.19
C GLY A 416 10.20 12.50 5.36
N ALA A 417 9.82 12.10 6.56
CA ALA A 417 8.43 11.73 6.92
C ALA A 417 7.60 12.96 7.32
N SER A 418 7.58 13.99 6.47
CA SER A 418 6.72 15.17 6.69
C SER A 418 5.26 14.89 6.31
N ASP A 419 4.37 15.79 6.70
CA ASP A 419 2.94 15.71 6.40
C ASP A 419 2.66 15.54 4.90
N SER A 420 3.43 16.21 4.02
CA SER A 420 3.27 16.04 2.57
C SER A 420 3.68 14.64 2.08
N GLY A 421 4.78 14.10 2.61
CA GLY A 421 5.22 12.74 2.27
C GLY A 421 4.25 11.68 2.79
N LEU A 422 3.86 11.77 4.06
CA LEU A 422 2.90 10.87 4.68
C LEU A 422 1.54 10.90 3.97
N SER A 423 1.03 12.10 3.62
CA SER A 423 -0.23 12.23 2.89
C SER A 423 -0.14 11.63 1.48
N ALA A 424 1.00 11.80 0.79
CA ALA A 424 1.22 11.17 -0.50
C ALA A 424 1.23 9.64 -0.39
N ALA A 425 1.99 9.11 0.58
CA ALA A 425 2.06 7.67 0.79
C ALA A 425 0.72 7.08 1.23
N LEU A 426 -0.07 7.80 2.03
CA LEU A 426 -1.44 7.43 2.39
C LEU A 426 -2.31 7.29 1.14
N ARG A 427 -2.22 8.26 0.23
CA ARG A 427 -2.97 8.25 -1.03
C ARG A 427 -2.56 7.10 -1.95
N LEU A 428 -1.25 6.80 -2.01
CA LEU A 428 -0.73 5.67 -2.78
C LEU A 428 -1.15 4.32 -2.16
N SER A 429 -1.04 4.15 -0.85
CA SER A 429 -1.37 2.88 -0.17
C SER A 429 -2.88 2.56 -0.20
N GLN A 430 -3.72 3.59 -0.27
CA GLN A 430 -5.18 3.47 -0.34
C GLN A 430 -5.72 3.52 -1.78
N HIS A 431 -4.86 3.37 -2.80
CA HIS A 431 -5.32 3.40 -4.18
C HIS A 431 -6.24 2.21 -4.49
N ARG A 432 -7.40 2.47 -5.12
CA ARG A 432 -8.47 1.46 -5.30
C ARG A 432 -8.08 0.31 -6.23
N TYR A 433 -7.27 0.61 -7.25
CA TYR A 433 -6.93 -0.32 -8.34
C TYR A 433 -5.46 -0.69 -8.40
N LEU A 434 -4.61 0.01 -7.64
CA LEU A 434 -3.16 -0.17 -7.67
C LEU A 434 -2.72 -0.53 -6.26
N ASP A 435 -1.84 -1.51 -6.14
CA ASP A 435 -1.23 -1.89 -4.87
C ASP A 435 0.25 -1.51 -4.88
N PHE A 436 0.58 -0.36 -4.27
CA PHE A 436 1.96 0.10 -4.17
C PHE A 436 2.70 -0.69 -3.11
N SER A 437 3.43 -1.68 -3.60
CA SER A 437 3.94 -2.78 -2.78
C SER A 437 5.31 -2.50 -2.12
N ASN A 438 5.91 -1.33 -2.41
CA ASN A 438 7.24 -0.94 -1.93
C ASN A 438 7.37 0.57 -1.71
N ILE A 439 6.76 1.06 -0.63
CA ILE A 439 6.88 2.45 -0.15
C ILE A 439 7.84 2.50 1.04
N ILE A 440 8.90 3.29 0.91
CA ILE A 440 9.97 3.41 1.93
C ILE A 440 10.12 4.86 2.35
N PHE A 441 10.13 5.14 3.65
CA PHE A 441 10.50 6.41 4.24
C PHE A 441 11.88 6.33 4.88
N ILE A 442 12.72 7.32 4.63
CA ILE A 442 13.99 7.53 5.33
C ILE A 442 13.88 8.88 6.05
N SER A 443 13.94 8.87 7.38
CA SER A 443 13.69 10.06 8.19
C SER A 443 14.44 10.00 9.51
N LYS A 444 14.86 11.15 10.05
CA LYS A 444 15.49 11.24 11.38
C LYS A 444 14.54 10.90 12.54
N VAL A 445 13.23 10.86 12.26
CA VAL A 445 12.18 10.63 13.25
C VAL A 445 11.19 9.64 12.66
N SER A 446 10.76 8.68 13.50
CA SER A 446 9.65 7.79 13.16
C SER A 446 8.32 8.55 13.07
N CYS A 447 7.44 8.13 12.17
CA CYS A 447 6.08 8.64 12.08
C CYS A 447 5.21 8.29 13.31
N THR A 448 5.68 7.37 14.16
CA THR A 448 4.95 6.89 15.35
C THR A 448 5.31 7.64 16.64
N VAL A 449 6.18 8.65 16.59
CA VAL A 449 6.56 9.41 17.79
C VAL A 449 5.39 10.30 18.20
N ASP A 450 4.85 10.15 19.41
CA ASP A 450 3.88 11.10 19.96
C ASP A 450 4.47 12.50 19.94
N VAL A 451 3.84 13.40 19.19
CA VAL A 451 4.32 14.77 19.07
C VAL A 451 3.85 15.54 20.30
N PRO A 452 4.76 16.19 21.07
CA PRO A 452 4.36 16.95 22.24
C PRO A 452 3.37 18.08 21.92
N ASP A 453 2.44 18.35 22.83
CA ASP A 453 1.37 19.36 22.71
C ASP A 453 1.85 20.78 22.37
N TYR A 454 3.14 21.09 22.58
CA TYR A 454 3.68 22.40 22.21
C TYR A 454 3.92 22.58 20.71
N PHE A 455 3.87 21.53 19.89
CA PHE A 455 3.95 21.67 18.44
C PHE A 455 2.58 22.01 17.85
N VAL A 456 2.45 23.21 17.27
CA VAL A 456 1.13 23.79 16.91
C VAL A 456 0.60 23.26 15.58
N SER A 457 1.46 22.79 14.67
CA SER A 457 1.06 22.53 13.27
C SER A 457 1.54 21.22 12.68
N GLN A 458 2.31 20.42 13.41
CA GLN A 458 2.82 19.17 12.84
C GLN A 458 1.88 18.06 13.28
N ARG A 459 1.21 17.44 12.29
CA ARG A 459 0.36 16.25 12.40
C ARG A 459 -1.10 16.39 12.87
N SER A 460 -1.66 17.57 13.10
CA SER A 460 -3.06 17.70 13.57
C SER A 460 -4.12 17.03 12.65
N PHE A 461 -3.82 16.87 11.35
CA PHE A 461 -4.69 16.12 10.43
C PHE A 461 -4.30 14.64 10.26
N LEU A 462 -3.05 14.28 10.52
CA LEU A 462 -2.49 12.95 10.25
C LEU A 462 -2.39 12.08 11.50
N ASP A 463 -2.11 12.59 12.70
CA ASP A 463 -2.10 11.74 13.92
C ASP A 463 -3.48 11.09 14.15
N GLY A 464 -4.55 11.83 13.86
CA GLY A 464 -5.93 11.36 13.89
C GLY A 464 -6.38 10.48 12.71
N GLN A 465 -5.60 10.35 11.62
CA GLN A 465 -5.96 9.54 10.44
C GLN A 465 -4.96 8.42 10.20
N PHE A 466 -3.66 8.72 10.22
CA PHE A 466 -2.57 7.78 10.02
C PHE A 466 -2.45 6.77 11.18
N GLY A 467 -2.59 7.23 12.43
CA GLY A 467 -2.67 6.36 13.61
C GLY A 467 -3.95 5.51 13.62
N HIS A 468 -5.07 6.15 13.26
CA HIS A 468 -6.40 5.54 13.27
C HIS A 468 -6.62 4.50 12.15
N GLN A 469 -5.86 4.60 11.06
CA GLN A 469 -5.97 3.72 9.90
C GLN A 469 -4.88 2.62 9.87
N ASN A 470 -3.97 2.61 10.85
CA ASN A 470 -2.85 1.66 10.98
C ASN A 470 -1.99 1.57 9.70
N THR A 471 -1.88 2.67 8.96
CA THR A 471 -1.24 2.73 7.64
C THR A 471 0.28 2.72 7.71
N SER A 472 0.85 2.92 8.91
CA SER A 472 2.29 2.81 9.17
C SER A 472 2.86 1.42 8.87
N GLN A 473 2.01 0.37 8.90
CA GLN A 473 2.44 -1.01 8.65
C GLN A 473 2.50 -1.35 7.15
N LEU A 474 1.90 -0.54 6.27
CA LEU A 474 1.97 -0.70 4.82
C LEU A 474 3.23 -0.05 4.22
N MET A 475 4.02 0.63 5.05
CA MET A 475 5.17 1.43 4.66
C MET A 475 6.36 1.04 5.50
N LYS A 476 7.54 1.08 4.88
CA LYS A 476 8.79 0.81 5.58
C LYS A 476 9.36 2.13 6.09
N PHE A 477 9.61 2.25 7.39
CA PHE A 477 10.27 3.43 7.98
C PHE A 477 11.70 3.07 8.41
N LEU A 478 12.66 3.85 7.92
CA LEU A 478 14.06 3.77 8.30
C LEU A 478 14.44 5.05 9.04
N THR A 479 14.76 4.90 10.33
CA THR A 479 15.14 6.02 11.21
C THR A 479 16.61 6.36 11.01
N GLU A 480 16.95 6.89 9.83
CA GLU A 480 18.32 7.14 9.39
C GLU A 480 18.44 8.54 8.74
N GLU A 481 19.67 9.07 8.67
CA GLU A 481 19.93 10.34 7.98
C GLU A 481 20.57 10.10 6.61
N VAL A 482 19.88 10.54 5.56
CA VAL A 482 20.44 10.54 4.20
C VAL A 482 21.62 11.51 4.09
N CYS A 483 22.73 11.05 3.53
CA CYS A 483 23.90 11.86 3.25
C CYS A 483 24.15 12.09 1.75
N GLU A 484 23.71 11.17 0.89
CA GLU A 484 24.00 11.21 -0.55
C GLU A 484 22.86 10.65 -1.40
N ILE A 485 22.62 11.26 -2.56
CA ILE A 485 21.73 10.76 -3.61
C ILE A 485 22.57 10.54 -4.88
N ASP A 486 22.80 9.28 -5.22
CA ASP A 486 23.46 8.87 -6.45
C ASP A 486 22.40 8.70 -7.55
N ARG A 487 22.32 9.68 -8.45
CA ARG A 487 21.35 9.71 -9.54
C ARG A 487 21.70 8.75 -10.68
N ALA A 488 23.00 8.49 -10.89
CA ALA A 488 23.46 7.64 -11.97
C ALA A 488 23.08 6.17 -11.70
N HIS A 489 23.24 5.74 -10.45
CA HIS A 489 22.89 4.37 -10.03
C HIS A 489 21.49 4.27 -9.39
N ARG A 490 20.79 5.40 -9.22
CA ARG A 490 19.50 5.51 -8.52
C ARG A 490 19.52 4.91 -7.11
N VAL A 491 20.50 5.33 -6.31
CA VAL A 491 20.69 4.86 -4.94
C VAL A 491 20.76 6.04 -3.97
N VAL A 492 20.15 5.89 -2.81
CA VAL A 492 20.29 6.79 -1.65
C VAL A 492 21.21 6.13 -0.64
N ARG A 493 22.18 6.89 -0.10
CA ARG A 493 23.07 6.42 0.98
C ARG A 493 22.81 7.19 2.27
N THR A 494 22.80 6.47 3.39
CA THR A 494 22.61 7.04 4.72
C THR A 494 23.94 7.19 5.46
N LYS A 495 23.98 8.03 6.50
CA LYS A 495 25.17 8.19 7.36
C LYS A 495 25.53 6.91 8.10
N GLU A 496 24.53 6.07 8.33
CA GLU A 496 24.62 4.78 9.00
C GLU A 496 25.19 3.68 8.08
N GLY A 497 25.37 3.97 6.78
CA GLY A 497 26.00 3.07 5.80
C GLY A 497 25.02 2.28 4.94
N THR A 498 23.72 2.45 5.13
CA THR A 498 22.67 1.77 4.34
C THR A 498 22.59 2.36 2.94
N SER A 499 22.45 1.49 1.93
CA SER A 499 22.27 1.86 0.52
C SER A 499 20.94 1.34 -0.01
N ILE A 500 20.11 2.23 -0.55
CA ILE A 500 18.72 1.93 -0.93
C ILE A 500 18.49 2.38 -2.38
N GLY A 501 18.18 1.43 -3.25
CA GLY A 501 17.79 1.72 -4.63
C GLY A 501 16.37 2.29 -4.72
N TYR A 502 16.14 3.19 -5.68
CA TYR A 502 14.82 3.79 -5.93
C TYR A 502 14.46 3.77 -7.41
N ASP A 503 13.16 3.61 -7.70
CA ASP A 503 12.61 3.84 -9.05
C ASP A 503 11.99 5.23 -9.12
N VAL A 504 11.40 5.68 -8.00
CA VAL A 504 10.91 7.04 -7.78
C VAL A 504 11.40 7.53 -6.43
N LEU A 505 11.94 8.75 -6.40
CA LEU A 505 12.41 9.41 -5.18
C LEU A 505 11.60 10.66 -4.92
N ALA A 506 11.13 10.86 -3.69
CA ALA A 506 10.41 12.06 -3.26
C ALA A 506 11.12 12.75 -2.11
N LEU A 507 11.50 14.01 -2.30
CA LEU A 507 12.12 14.86 -1.29
C LEU A 507 11.03 15.63 -0.54
N THR A 508 10.74 15.17 0.67
CA THR A 508 9.68 15.68 1.56
C THR A 508 10.25 16.08 2.92
N THR A 509 11.45 16.65 2.93
CA THR A 509 12.22 17.03 4.13
C THR A 509 11.72 18.30 4.83
N GLY A 510 10.86 19.09 4.18
CA GLY A 510 10.24 20.29 4.75
C GLY A 510 11.24 21.40 5.10
N GLN A 511 10.86 22.25 6.03
CA GLN A 511 11.72 23.27 6.64
C GLN A 511 11.79 23.07 8.15
N GLN A 512 12.82 23.62 8.78
CA GLN A 512 13.13 23.44 10.19
C GLN A 512 13.57 24.77 10.82
N HIS A 513 13.36 24.90 12.12
CA HIS A 513 13.85 26.03 12.90
C HIS A 513 15.35 25.85 13.17
N HIS A 514 16.17 26.69 12.53
CA HIS A 514 17.63 26.62 12.62
C HIS A 514 18.24 27.94 13.09
N PRO A 515 18.53 28.09 14.40
CA PRO A 515 19.18 29.30 14.90
C PRO A 515 20.57 29.52 14.27
N SER A 516 21.25 28.45 13.86
CA SER A 516 22.55 28.50 13.20
C SER A 516 22.53 29.20 11.83
N LEU A 517 21.43 29.07 11.08
CA LEU A 517 21.26 29.69 9.77
C LEU A 517 20.80 31.14 9.86
N SER A 518 20.06 31.48 10.92
CA SER A 518 19.46 32.81 11.08
C SER A 518 20.34 33.79 11.87
N ILE A 519 21.19 33.28 12.77
CA ILE A 519 22.00 34.10 13.68
C ILE A 519 23.49 33.84 13.44
N SER A 520 23.99 32.65 13.83
CA SER A 520 25.37 32.22 13.57
C SER A 520 25.55 30.73 13.91
N GLU A 521 26.45 30.05 13.20
CA GLU A 521 26.74 28.62 13.43
C GLU A 521 27.08 28.33 14.90
N LYS A 522 28.02 29.09 15.47
CA LYS A 522 28.44 28.98 16.87
C LYS A 522 27.31 29.17 17.89
N PHE A 523 26.31 30.00 17.58
CA PHE A 523 25.17 30.23 18.46
C PHE A 523 24.25 29.01 18.52
N GLY A 524 24.04 28.35 17.38
CA GLY A 524 23.19 27.14 17.29
C GLY A 524 23.83 25.88 17.88
N GLU A 525 25.13 25.90 18.16
CA GLU A 525 25.89 24.79 18.78
C GLU A 525 25.93 24.87 20.31
N LEU A 526 25.46 25.97 20.91
CA LEU A 526 25.44 26.15 22.36
C LEU A 526 24.48 25.15 23.01
N GLY A 527 24.91 24.53 24.12
CA GLY A 527 24.22 23.39 24.72
C GLY A 527 22.84 23.70 25.34
N ASN A 528 22.51 24.98 25.52
CA ASN A 528 21.20 25.44 26.01
C ASN A 528 20.40 26.22 24.96
N VAL A 529 20.85 26.25 23.69
CA VAL A 529 20.12 26.84 22.57
C VAL A 529 19.57 25.71 21.71
N CYS A 530 18.26 25.67 21.53
CA CYS A 530 17.62 24.63 20.74
C CYS A 530 16.64 25.21 19.72
N GLY A 531 16.84 24.88 18.44
CA GLY A 531 15.82 25.08 17.41
C GLY A 531 14.66 24.11 17.61
N VAL A 532 13.44 24.63 17.65
CA VAL A 532 12.24 23.87 18.02
C VAL A 532 11.83 22.98 16.85
N ASN A 533 12.22 21.72 16.87
CA ASN A 533 11.90 20.75 15.82
C ASN A 533 11.54 19.41 16.46
N VAL A 534 10.68 18.62 15.82
CA VAL A 534 10.21 17.33 16.37
C VAL A 534 11.35 16.36 16.62
N ASN A 535 12.37 16.33 15.76
CA ASN A 535 13.57 15.51 15.97
C ASN A 535 14.45 15.93 17.16
N LYS A 536 14.10 17.04 17.83
CA LYS A 536 14.76 17.53 19.04
C LYS A 536 13.81 17.57 20.25
N ALA A 537 12.62 16.98 20.16
CA ALA A 537 11.62 16.97 21.23
C ALA A 537 12.20 16.48 22.57
N ASP A 538 12.87 15.32 22.58
CA ASP A 538 13.50 14.78 23.79
C ASP A 538 14.52 15.74 24.41
N HIS A 539 15.27 16.45 23.58
CA HIS A 539 16.26 17.42 24.02
C HIS A 539 15.59 18.68 24.59
N ILE A 540 14.51 19.17 23.95
CA ILE A 540 13.70 20.29 24.45
C ILE A 540 13.10 19.93 25.82
N ASP A 541 12.52 18.74 25.94
CA ASP A 541 11.94 18.26 27.20
C ASP A 541 12.98 18.15 28.31
N THR A 542 14.18 17.66 27.97
CA THR A 542 15.30 17.59 28.91
C THR A 542 15.73 18.98 29.38
N LEU A 543 15.84 19.94 28.46
CA LEU A 543 16.18 21.33 28.78
C LEU A 543 15.11 21.97 29.69
N LEU A 544 13.83 21.78 29.37
CA LEU A 544 12.72 22.32 30.15
C LEU A 544 12.65 21.68 31.53
N LYS A 545 12.76 20.35 31.64
CA LYS A 545 12.78 19.62 32.93
C LYS A 545 13.92 20.09 33.83
N ASN A 546 15.11 20.33 33.27
CA ASN A 546 16.25 20.84 34.02
C ASN A 546 16.07 22.31 34.47
N ALA A 547 15.24 23.09 33.77
CA ALA A 547 14.96 24.48 34.13
C ALA A 547 13.88 24.62 35.22
N VAL A 548 13.07 23.57 35.45
CA VAL A 548 12.09 23.52 36.55
C VAL A 548 12.83 23.56 37.89
N GLY A 549 12.48 24.52 38.75
CA GLY A 549 13.16 24.74 40.04
C GLY A 549 14.48 25.53 39.96
N GLY A 550 14.93 25.90 38.75
CA GLY A 550 16.07 26.81 38.55
C GLY A 550 15.75 28.28 38.85
N SER A 551 16.75 29.16 38.73
CA SER A 551 16.59 30.62 38.87
C SER A 551 16.95 31.41 37.61
N GLY A 552 17.42 30.75 36.54
CA GLY A 552 17.76 31.41 35.30
C GLY A 552 16.57 31.66 34.39
N SER A 553 16.80 32.49 33.39
CA SER A 553 15.81 32.98 32.43
C SER A 553 15.58 31.95 31.32
N ILE A 554 14.31 31.79 30.92
CA ILE A 554 13.92 30.96 29.79
C ILE A 554 13.48 31.87 28.66
N VAL A 555 14.12 31.74 27.51
CA VAL A 555 13.86 32.59 26.35
C VAL A 555 13.12 31.77 25.29
N VAL A 556 11.97 32.27 24.84
CA VAL A 556 11.29 31.78 23.63
C VAL A 556 11.47 32.85 22.56
N TYR A 557 12.23 32.53 21.51
CA TYR A 557 12.60 33.47 20.47
C TYR A 557 11.89 33.14 19.15
N GLY A 558 11.07 34.06 18.65
CA GLY A 558 10.43 33.97 17.33
C GLY A 558 9.02 34.59 17.28
N SER A 559 8.56 34.87 16.07
CA SER A 559 7.21 35.39 15.78
C SER A 559 6.38 34.39 14.97
N SER A 560 6.32 33.14 15.43
CA SER A 560 5.54 32.05 14.83
C SER A 560 4.43 31.57 15.75
N LEU A 561 3.40 30.91 15.24
CA LEU A 561 2.41 30.21 16.07
C LEU A 561 3.09 29.17 16.97
N GLN A 562 4.14 28.51 16.48
CA GLN A 562 4.96 27.57 17.24
C GLN A 562 5.53 28.19 18.53
N SER A 563 5.93 29.46 18.49
CA SER A 563 6.42 30.20 19.66
C SER A 563 5.35 30.38 20.75
N LEU A 564 4.08 30.55 20.38
CA LEU A 564 2.96 30.64 21.31
C LEU A 564 2.59 29.29 21.91
N GLY A 565 2.66 28.21 21.12
CA GLY A 565 2.49 26.84 21.61
C GLY A 565 3.50 26.49 22.69
N LEU A 566 4.77 26.86 22.48
CA LEU A 566 5.82 26.71 23.50
C LEU A 566 5.54 27.54 24.75
N LEU A 567 5.16 28.81 24.58
CA LEU A 567 4.85 29.69 25.71
C LEU A 567 3.75 29.09 26.60
N ASN A 568 2.66 28.61 25.99
CA ASN A 568 1.56 27.95 26.70
C ASN A 568 2.05 26.69 27.45
N SER A 569 2.88 25.86 26.83
CA SER A 569 3.39 24.64 27.47
C SER A 569 4.39 24.92 28.59
N ILE A 570 5.26 25.92 28.47
CA ILE A 570 6.17 26.35 29.54
C ILE A 570 5.37 26.81 30.78
N LEU A 571 4.30 27.57 30.57
CA LEU A 571 3.44 28.04 31.66
C LEU A 571 2.70 26.88 32.35
N ARG A 572 2.34 25.82 31.61
CA ARG A 572 1.75 24.60 32.18
C ARG A 572 2.74 23.79 33.03
N LEU A 573 4.04 23.91 32.77
CA LEU A 573 5.11 23.25 33.55
C LEU A 573 5.40 23.93 34.90
N GLN A 574 4.55 24.87 35.34
CA GLN A 574 4.67 25.61 36.61
C GLN A 574 6.00 26.38 36.75
N ILE A 575 6.60 26.78 35.63
CA ILE A 575 7.73 27.70 35.64
C ILE A 575 7.20 29.11 35.94
N ASP A 576 7.86 29.81 36.87
CA ASP A 576 7.51 31.18 37.23
C ASP A 576 7.49 32.08 35.98
N PRO A 577 6.33 32.69 35.62
CA PRO A 577 6.21 33.58 34.47
C PRO A 577 7.26 34.70 34.45
N ALA A 578 7.68 35.21 35.62
CA ALA A 578 8.69 36.27 35.70
C ALA A 578 10.08 35.84 35.18
N ARG A 579 10.34 34.54 35.06
CA ARG A 579 11.58 34.00 34.47
C ARG A 579 11.50 33.86 32.95
N VAL A 580 10.32 34.02 32.36
CA VAL A 580 10.07 33.74 30.94
C VAL A 580 10.17 35.03 30.13
N PHE A 581 11.05 35.02 29.13
CA PHE A 581 11.24 36.09 28.17
C PHE A 581 10.72 35.63 26.81
N PHE A 582 9.63 36.23 26.36
CA PHE A 582 9.05 36.02 25.04
C PHE A 582 9.56 37.09 24.08
N VAL A 583 10.46 36.70 23.16
CA VAL A 583 11.16 37.60 22.25
C VAL A 583 10.59 37.46 20.85
N GLN A 584 9.98 38.53 20.35
CA GLN A 584 9.33 38.59 19.04
C GLN A 584 10.15 39.43 18.06
N GLN A 585 10.41 38.90 16.86
CA GLN A 585 11.13 39.62 15.81
C GLN A 585 10.24 40.65 15.10
N SER A 586 8.95 40.34 15.01
CA SER A 586 7.89 41.17 14.45
C SER A 586 6.65 41.10 15.33
N GLU A 587 5.85 42.17 15.32
CA GLU A 587 4.52 42.19 15.94
C GLU A 587 3.48 41.39 15.14
N THR A 588 3.85 40.91 13.96
CA THR A 588 3.03 40.05 13.09
C THR A 588 3.57 38.64 13.06
N TYR A 589 2.70 37.67 12.77
CA TYR A 589 3.04 36.25 12.68
C TYR A 589 3.07 35.82 11.21
N SER A 590 4.26 35.52 10.69
CA SER A 590 4.46 35.23 9.26
C SER A 590 3.80 33.93 8.81
N ASP A 591 3.62 32.99 9.72
CA ASP A 591 2.99 31.68 9.51
C ASP A 591 1.46 31.71 9.76
N ALA A 592 0.90 32.86 10.13
CA ALA A 592 -0.53 33.04 10.39
C ALA A 592 -1.08 34.30 9.70
N PRO A 593 -1.03 34.38 8.35
CA PRO A 593 -1.49 35.54 7.61
C PRO A 593 -3.00 35.79 7.71
N TRP A 594 -3.76 34.82 8.23
CA TRP A 594 -5.20 34.90 8.47
C TRP A 594 -5.56 35.62 9.80
N LEU A 595 -4.59 35.92 10.67
CA LEU A 595 -4.82 36.71 11.87
C LEU A 595 -5.10 38.17 11.48
N ASP A 596 -6.34 38.60 11.62
CA ASP A 596 -6.71 39.99 11.44
C ASP A 596 -6.25 40.87 12.63
N SER A 597 -6.38 42.19 12.48
CA SER A 597 -5.98 43.14 13.52
C SER A 597 -6.74 42.95 14.84
N THR A 598 -7.98 42.46 14.78
CA THR A 598 -8.84 42.24 15.94
C THR A 598 -8.34 41.05 16.75
N ALA A 599 -8.14 39.91 16.10
CA ALA A 599 -7.58 38.69 16.68
C ALA A 599 -6.18 38.94 17.23
N LEU A 600 -5.33 39.66 16.48
CA LEU A 600 -4.01 40.06 16.94
C LEU A 600 -4.08 40.95 18.20
N GLY A 601 -5.03 41.88 18.26
CA GLY A 601 -5.27 42.72 19.43
C GLY A 601 -5.67 41.91 20.66
N HIS A 602 -6.57 40.93 20.50
CA HIS A 602 -6.93 40.01 21.57
C HIS A 602 -5.74 39.15 22.03
N LEU A 603 -4.95 38.65 21.09
CA LEU A 603 -3.77 37.85 21.38
C LEU A 603 -2.74 38.66 22.17
N LYS A 604 -2.45 39.89 21.75
CA LYS A 604 -1.58 40.83 22.50
C LYS A 604 -2.12 41.10 23.90
N ALA A 605 -3.43 41.27 24.06
CA ALA A 605 -4.06 41.48 25.36
C ALA A 605 -3.95 40.24 26.27
N VAL A 606 -4.07 39.03 25.72
CA VAL A 606 -3.85 37.78 26.46
C VAL A 606 -2.39 37.65 26.88
N VAL A 607 -1.46 37.82 25.93
CA VAL A 607 -0.02 37.72 26.20
C VAL A 607 0.45 38.75 27.22
N SER A 608 -0.10 39.97 27.21
CA SER A 608 0.21 41.01 28.20
C SER A 608 -0.32 40.70 29.61
N ARG A 609 -1.32 39.80 29.74
CA ARG A 609 -1.82 39.32 31.04
C ARG A 609 -1.01 38.15 31.58
N LEU A 610 -0.29 37.44 30.71
CA LEU A 610 0.72 36.48 31.14
C LEU A 610 1.83 37.30 31.78
N GLN A 611 2.15 37.06 33.04
CA GLN A 611 3.15 37.82 33.82
C GLN A 611 4.60 37.59 33.32
N CYS A 612 4.78 37.35 32.02
CA CYS A 612 6.05 37.13 31.34
C CYS A 612 6.62 38.45 30.80
N HIS A 613 7.93 38.46 30.54
CA HIS A 613 8.59 39.57 29.87
C HIS A 613 8.42 39.45 28.35
N VAL A 614 7.65 40.33 27.74
CA VAL A 614 7.45 40.37 26.28
C VAL A 614 8.34 41.45 25.69
N ILE A 615 9.25 41.06 24.79
CA ILE A 615 10.21 41.96 24.16
C ILE A 615 10.08 41.85 22.65
N THR A 616 9.95 42.97 21.96
CA THR A 616 10.04 43.03 20.50
C THR A 616 11.43 43.48 20.10
N GLY A 617 12.18 42.67 19.36
CA GLY A 617 13.53 43.01 18.91
C GLY A 617 14.26 41.86 18.24
N ASN A 618 15.27 42.22 17.45
CA ASN A 618 16.15 41.27 16.78
C ASN A 618 17.44 41.09 17.59
N LEU A 619 17.93 39.86 17.63
CA LEU A 619 19.23 39.54 18.22
C LEU A 619 20.36 40.17 17.39
N PHE A 620 21.21 40.97 18.04
CA PHE A 620 22.40 41.53 17.42
C PHE A 620 23.70 41.15 18.14
N TYR A 621 23.64 40.76 19.42
CA TYR A 621 24.82 40.34 20.19
C TYR A 621 24.50 39.24 21.19
N TRP A 622 25.42 38.29 21.34
CA TRP A 622 25.34 37.22 22.33
C TRP A 622 26.72 36.88 22.91
N GLU A 623 26.73 36.37 24.13
CA GLU A 623 27.93 35.90 24.82
C GLU A 623 27.68 34.51 25.42
N ALA A 624 28.63 33.60 25.24
CA ALA A 624 28.58 32.27 25.83
C ALA A 624 29.63 32.10 26.94
N LYS A 625 29.26 31.37 27.99
CA LYS A 625 30.15 30.93 29.07
C LYS A 625 30.02 29.41 29.21
N GLN A 626 31.16 28.71 29.22
CA GLN A 626 31.19 27.24 29.34
C GLN A 626 30.26 26.51 28.34
N ASN A 627 30.27 26.94 27.08
CA ASN A 627 29.40 26.41 26.01
C ASN A 627 27.87 26.59 26.23
N LYS A 628 27.47 27.51 27.11
CA LYS A 628 26.08 27.91 27.31
C LYS A 628 25.91 29.39 27.02
N LEU A 629 24.79 29.74 26.39
CA LEU A 629 24.36 31.12 26.22
C LEU A 629 24.17 31.75 27.59
N ALA A 630 24.93 32.81 27.87
CA ALA A 630 24.91 33.51 29.16
C ALA A 630 24.19 34.86 29.06
N VAL A 631 24.41 35.58 27.96
CA VAL A 631 23.86 36.91 27.71
C VAL A 631 23.41 37.04 26.26
N MET A 632 22.26 37.68 26.05
CA MET A 632 21.73 38.07 24.75
C MET A 632 21.32 39.54 24.80
N LYS A 633 21.66 40.30 23.75
CA LYS A 633 21.21 41.67 23.55
C LYS A 633 20.33 41.79 22.31
N LEU A 634 19.20 42.46 22.48
CA LEU A 634 18.16 42.63 21.49
C LEU A 634 18.04 44.11 21.15
N THR A 635 17.86 44.43 19.88
CA THR A 635 17.64 45.80 19.40
C THR A 635 16.31 45.86 18.66
N ARG A 636 15.58 46.95 18.87
CA ARG A 636 14.36 47.27 18.13
C ARG A 636 14.66 48.37 17.10
N GLU A 637 13.76 48.57 16.14
CA GLU A 637 13.90 49.59 15.09
C GLU A 637 14.11 51.03 15.63
N ASP A 638 13.73 51.29 16.88
CA ASP A 638 13.92 52.55 17.62
C ASP A 638 15.28 52.64 18.35
N ALA A 639 16.18 51.69 18.12
CA ALA A 639 17.52 51.57 18.72
C ALA A 639 17.54 51.39 20.25
N GLN A 640 16.42 51.02 20.88
CA GLN A 640 16.43 50.61 22.29
C GLN A 640 17.05 49.22 22.46
N GLU A 641 18.01 49.11 23.38
CA GLU A 641 18.67 47.85 23.72
C GLU A 641 18.01 47.18 24.92
N ASN A 642 17.65 45.90 24.76
CA ASN A 642 17.23 45.04 25.86
C ASN A 642 18.30 43.98 26.12
N ILE A 643 18.65 43.76 27.38
CA ILE A 643 19.67 42.79 27.79
C ILE A 643 19.01 41.69 28.60
N ILE A 644 19.19 40.45 28.17
CA ILE A 644 18.76 39.25 28.90
C ILE A 644 20.03 38.52 29.35
N SER A 645 20.11 38.20 30.63
CA SER A 645 21.26 37.54 31.26
C SER A 645 20.84 36.34 32.09
N ASN A 646 21.78 35.47 32.46
CA ASN A 646 21.52 34.27 33.26
C ASN A 646 20.53 33.32 32.57
N ILE A 647 20.76 33.05 31.28
CA ILE A 647 19.84 32.27 30.44
C ILE A 647 20.07 30.77 30.69
N ASP A 648 19.04 30.10 31.20
CA ASP A 648 19.05 28.65 31.39
C ASP A 648 18.78 27.92 30.07
N VAL A 649 17.81 28.41 29.30
CA VAL A 649 17.34 27.78 28.04
C VAL A 649 16.91 28.85 27.05
N LEU A 650 17.27 28.67 25.78
CA LEU A 650 16.69 29.41 24.65
C LEU A 650 16.07 28.44 23.64
N LEU A 651 14.77 28.60 23.40
CA LEU A 651 14.02 27.87 22.39
C LEU A 651 13.79 28.78 21.18
N TYR A 652 14.40 28.43 20.06
CA TYR A 652 14.31 29.16 18.81
C TYR A 652 13.15 28.63 17.95
N ALA A 653 12.12 29.44 17.79
CA ALA A 653 10.94 29.25 16.95
C ALA A 653 10.78 30.42 15.94
N GLY A 654 11.90 30.95 15.43
CA GLY A 654 11.95 32.01 14.43
C GLY A 654 11.71 31.51 13.00
N GLU A 655 12.32 32.17 12.01
CA GLU A 655 12.18 31.76 10.61
C GLU A 655 12.66 30.31 10.36
N MET A 656 11.91 29.61 9.50
CA MET A 656 12.23 28.25 9.08
C MET A 656 13.02 28.25 7.78
N SER A 657 13.90 27.26 7.62
CA SER A 657 14.71 27.08 6.42
C SER A 657 15.01 25.60 6.18
N VAL A 658 15.49 25.28 4.97
CA VAL A 658 15.94 23.92 4.65
C VAL A 658 17.23 23.62 5.45
N SER A 659 17.29 22.45 6.07
CA SER A 659 18.43 22.10 6.93
C SER A 659 19.76 22.05 6.17
N PRO A 660 20.91 22.39 6.81
CA PRO A 660 22.21 22.35 6.13
C PRO A 660 22.59 20.97 5.58
N SER A 661 22.16 19.87 6.23
CA SER A 661 22.43 18.53 5.71
C SER A 661 21.56 18.21 4.50
N THR A 662 20.28 18.60 4.51
CA THR A 662 19.40 18.50 3.34
C THR A 662 19.91 19.33 2.17
N PHE A 663 20.36 20.57 2.41
CA PHE A 663 20.95 21.41 1.37
C PHE A 663 22.18 20.75 0.75
N ARG A 664 23.12 20.26 1.57
CA ARG A 664 24.32 19.56 1.08
C ARG A 664 23.97 18.35 0.22
N MET A 665 23.00 17.55 0.65
CA MET A 665 22.49 16.38 -0.09
C MET A 665 21.87 16.77 -1.44
N ILE A 666 21.04 17.81 -1.48
CA ILE A 666 20.42 18.30 -2.74
C ILE A 666 21.50 18.82 -3.70
N ASN A 667 22.44 19.60 -3.18
CA ASN A 667 23.49 20.23 -3.96
C ASN A 667 24.49 19.19 -4.50
N SER A 668 24.89 18.20 -3.69
CA SER A 668 25.77 17.11 -4.14
C SER A 668 25.12 16.23 -5.21
N ALA A 669 23.79 16.08 -5.18
CA ALA A 669 23.02 15.39 -6.21
C ALA A 669 22.89 16.22 -7.51
N GLY A 670 23.36 17.46 -7.56
CA GLY A 670 23.22 18.34 -8.73
C GLY A 670 21.77 18.71 -9.04
N LEU A 671 20.91 18.79 -8.03
CA LEU A 671 19.54 19.28 -8.15
C LEU A 671 19.50 20.80 -7.98
N SER A 672 18.57 21.47 -8.68
CA SER A 672 18.44 22.93 -8.61
C SER A 672 17.93 23.40 -7.24
N PHE A 673 18.66 24.34 -6.63
CA PHE A 673 18.34 24.91 -5.32
C PHE A 673 18.48 26.43 -5.34
N ASP A 674 17.45 27.13 -4.86
CA ASP A 674 17.40 28.60 -4.74
C ASP A 674 16.68 28.98 -3.44
N GLY A 675 17.39 28.81 -2.32
CA GLY A 675 16.84 28.86 -0.95
C GLY A 675 15.92 27.67 -0.59
N LYS A 676 15.33 27.04 -1.60
CA LYS A 676 14.47 25.85 -1.53
C LYS A 676 14.74 24.94 -2.73
N LEU A 677 14.28 23.69 -2.67
CA LEU A 677 14.34 22.76 -3.81
C LEU A 677 13.44 23.26 -4.95
N VAL A 678 13.99 23.39 -6.15
CA VAL A 678 13.26 23.90 -7.31
C VAL A 678 12.50 22.76 -8.01
N ILE A 679 11.20 22.95 -8.20
CA ILE A 679 10.28 21.98 -8.81
C ILE A 679 9.43 22.60 -9.92
N ASP A 680 8.91 21.78 -10.81
CA ASP A 680 7.90 22.18 -11.80
C ASP A 680 6.47 22.11 -11.24
N GLN A 681 5.48 22.31 -12.12
CA GLN A 681 4.06 22.30 -11.75
C GLN A 681 3.56 20.92 -11.26
N ASN A 682 4.26 19.84 -11.58
CA ASN A 682 3.94 18.45 -11.26
C ASN A 682 4.82 17.92 -10.13
N CYS A 683 5.43 18.81 -9.33
CA CYS A 683 6.34 18.44 -8.24
C CYS A 683 7.64 17.76 -8.71
N CYS A 684 7.95 17.73 -10.02
CA CYS A 684 9.17 17.14 -10.54
C CYS A 684 10.35 18.10 -10.36
N THR A 685 11.53 17.57 -10.07
CA THR A 685 12.78 18.34 -10.13
C THR A 685 13.32 18.38 -11.57
N VAL A 686 14.58 18.79 -11.75
CA VAL A 686 15.29 18.65 -13.04
C VAL A 686 15.47 17.19 -13.48
N ASP A 687 15.34 16.26 -12.53
CA ASP A 687 15.39 14.83 -12.79
C ASP A 687 13.95 14.26 -12.81
N PRO A 688 13.51 13.57 -13.89
CA PRO A 688 12.12 13.16 -14.06
C PRO A 688 11.66 12.07 -13.08
N VAL A 689 12.58 11.38 -12.41
CA VAL A 689 12.24 10.37 -11.38
C VAL A 689 12.38 10.89 -9.95
N ILE A 690 12.78 12.15 -9.77
CA ILE A 690 12.94 12.79 -8.46
C ILE A 690 11.94 13.92 -8.31
N PHE A 691 11.10 13.80 -7.30
CA PHE A 691 10.04 14.73 -6.95
C PHE A 691 10.39 15.52 -5.69
N GLY A 692 9.78 16.68 -5.52
CA GLY A 692 9.87 17.48 -4.31
C GLY A 692 8.48 17.97 -3.90
N ALA A 693 8.18 17.91 -2.60
CA ALA A 693 6.94 18.46 -2.07
C ALA A 693 7.07 19.01 -0.65
N GLY A 694 6.10 19.86 -0.29
CA GLY A 694 6.03 20.50 1.02
C GLY A 694 6.84 21.80 1.12
N PRO A 695 6.88 22.44 2.31
CA PRO A 695 7.39 23.80 2.48
C PRO A 695 8.83 24.04 2.02
N GLY A 696 9.66 22.99 1.97
CA GLY A 696 11.05 23.05 1.50
C GLY A 696 11.23 23.19 -0.02
N THR A 697 10.14 23.42 -0.77
CA THR A 697 10.15 23.48 -2.24
C THR A 697 9.69 24.82 -2.78
N LYS A 698 10.08 25.13 -4.03
CA LYS A 698 9.72 26.36 -4.76
C LYS A 698 9.50 26.04 -6.23
N TYR A 699 8.51 26.66 -6.86
CA TYR A 699 8.28 26.51 -8.29
C TYR A 699 9.36 27.21 -9.13
N GLN A 700 9.69 26.62 -10.27
CA GLN A 700 10.58 27.23 -11.27
C GLN A 700 10.11 28.64 -11.65
N SER A 701 11.03 29.61 -11.69
CA SER A 701 10.72 31.02 -11.97
C SER A 701 9.97 31.25 -13.29
N LYS A 702 10.15 30.36 -14.28
CA LYS A 702 9.46 30.41 -15.57
C LYS A 702 7.94 30.24 -15.46
N LEU A 703 7.45 29.55 -14.43
CA LEU A 703 6.02 29.33 -14.20
C LEU A 703 5.30 30.60 -13.70
N LYS A 704 6.04 31.67 -13.36
CA LYS A 704 5.52 32.93 -12.79
C LYS A 704 4.61 32.73 -11.56
N GLN A 705 4.65 31.56 -10.93
CA GLN A 705 3.95 31.31 -9.67
C GLN A 705 4.69 32.00 -8.54
N ARG A 706 3.98 32.86 -7.80
CA ARG A 706 4.55 33.65 -6.71
C ARG A 706 4.60 32.90 -5.38
N THR A 707 3.76 31.88 -5.22
CA THR A 707 3.59 31.13 -3.97
C THR A 707 4.24 29.75 -4.07
N SER A 708 5.05 29.39 -3.07
CA SER A 708 5.59 28.04 -2.90
C SER A 708 4.63 27.14 -2.11
N HIS A 709 4.98 25.85 -1.97
CA HIS A 709 4.21 24.88 -1.20
C HIS A 709 4.04 25.22 0.30
N ASP A 710 4.81 26.16 0.84
CA ASP A 710 4.65 26.68 2.21
C ASP A 710 3.36 27.47 2.43
N ALA A 711 2.77 28.03 1.37
CA ALA A 711 1.50 28.74 1.43
C ALA A 711 0.27 27.81 1.32
N TYR A 712 0.47 26.51 1.08
CA TYR A 712 -0.59 25.54 0.84
C TYR A 712 -0.69 24.53 1.97
N ASN A 713 -1.84 23.87 2.07
CA ASN A 713 -2.01 22.77 3.02
C ASN A 713 -1.11 21.58 2.63
N SER A 714 -0.21 21.18 3.54
CA SER A 714 0.73 20.08 3.31
C SER A 714 0.05 18.77 2.91
N PHE A 715 -1.17 18.51 3.37
CA PHE A 715 -1.97 17.34 3.00
C PHE A 715 -2.35 17.38 1.52
N GLU A 716 -2.91 18.49 1.05
CA GLU A 716 -3.28 18.68 -0.36
C GLU A 716 -2.07 18.63 -1.29
N VAL A 717 -0.95 19.22 -0.85
CA VAL A 717 0.33 19.13 -1.56
C VAL A 717 0.80 17.67 -1.65
N GLY A 718 0.59 16.88 -0.60
CA GLY A 718 0.88 15.44 -0.60
C GLY A 718 -0.02 14.65 -1.55
N LEU A 719 -1.33 14.98 -1.62
CA LEU A 719 -2.23 14.37 -2.61
C LEU A 719 -1.76 14.67 -4.05
N LYS A 720 -1.42 15.93 -4.33
CA LYS A 720 -0.86 16.34 -5.63
C LYS A 720 0.43 15.58 -5.96
N LEU A 721 1.31 15.38 -4.97
CA LEU A 721 2.53 14.59 -5.14
C LEU A 721 2.22 13.13 -5.49
N ALA A 722 1.26 12.51 -4.81
CA ALA A 722 0.87 11.12 -5.10
C ALA A 722 0.35 10.97 -6.53
N ASP A 723 -0.51 11.89 -6.98
CA ASP A 723 -1.02 11.88 -8.35
C ASP A 723 0.10 12.05 -9.39
N ALA A 724 1.10 12.90 -9.10
CA ALA A 724 2.27 13.05 -9.95
C ALA A 724 3.15 11.80 -10.01
N ILE A 725 3.42 11.16 -8.86
CA ILE A 725 4.16 9.90 -8.77
C ILE A 725 3.42 8.79 -9.54
N GLN A 726 2.11 8.68 -9.35
CA GLN A 726 1.27 7.73 -10.08
C GLN A 726 1.34 7.98 -11.59
N SER A 727 1.22 9.24 -12.03
CA SER A 727 1.33 9.60 -13.44
C SER A 727 2.71 9.22 -14.01
N ALA A 728 3.79 9.43 -13.27
CA ALA A 728 5.14 9.10 -13.72
C ALA A 728 5.34 7.59 -13.85
N ILE A 729 4.88 6.81 -12.87
CA ILE A 729 4.97 5.34 -12.90
C ILE A 729 4.12 4.78 -14.05
N THR A 730 2.93 5.33 -14.29
CA THR A 730 2.04 4.89 -15.38
C THR A 730 2.49 5.34 -16.77
N THR A 731 3.18 6.48 -16.89
CA THR A 731 3.69 7.00 -18.17
C THR A 731 5.02 6.34 -18.56
N VAL A 732 5.91 6.07 -17.61
CA VAL A 732 7.14 5.30 -17.86
C VAL A 732 6.80 3.84 -18.22
N GLY A 733 5.66 3.35 -17.72
CA GLY A 733 5.06 2.07 -18.11
C GLY A 733 4.08 2.15 -19.27
N SER A 734 4.13 3.18 -20.16
CA SER A 734 3.15 3.42 -21.22
C SER A 734 3.02 2.25 -22.21
N ASN A 735 2.22 1.28 -21.79
CA ASN A 735 1.29 0.48 -22.56
C ASN A 735 0.10 -0.02 -21.71
N THR A 736 -0.10 0.43 -20.45
CA THR A 736 -1.03 -0.28 -19.54
C THR A 736 -2.08 0.52 -18.77
N ALA A 737 -2.11 1.86 -18.76
CA ALA A 737 -3.09 2.59 -17.94
C ALA A 737 -4.35 3.12 -18.66
N GLY A 738 -4.47 2.90 -19.98
CA GLY A 738 -5.65 3.33 -20.77
C GLY A 738 -6.70 2.25 -21.05
N GLN A 739 -6.51 1.00 -20.61
CA GLN A 739 -7.44 -0.09 -20.90
C GLN A 739 -7.62 -1.02 -19.69
N LEU A 740 -8.77 -0.94 -19.03
CA LEU A 740 -9.39 -2.09 -18.36
C LEU A 740 -10.26 -2.85 -19.38
N PRO A 741 -10.48 -4.16 -19.23
CA PRO A 741 -9.52 -5.26 -19.15
C PRO A 741 -9.36 -5.94 -20.53
N TRP A 742 -8.26 -6.68 -20.71
CA TRP A 742 -8.07 -7.63 -21.83
C TRP A 742 -8.24 -7.05 -23.25
N ARG A 743 -7.13 -6.56 -23.81
CA ARG A 743 -6.87 -6.78 -25.24
C ARG A 743 -5.65 -7.66 -25.34
N GLY A 744 -5.88 -8.89 -25.81
CA GLY A 744 -4.84 -9.89 -25.97
C GLY A 744 -3.75 -9.41 -26.91
N THR A 745 -2.50 -9.56 -26.50
CA THR A 745 -1.34 -9.59 -27.36
C THR A 745 -0.22 -10.37 -26.67
N ALA A 746 0.14 -11.50 -27.28
CA ALA A 746 1.27 -12.41 -27.04
C ALA A 746 1.27 -13.24 -25.72
N PRO A 747 1.82 -14.49 -25.74
CA PRO A 747 2.02 -15.34 -24.55
C PRO A 747 2.69 -14.61 -23.37
N LYS A 748 2.64 -15.13 -22.15
CA LYS A 748 3.40 -14.54 -21.02
C LYS A 748 4.61 -15.39 -20.73
N VAL A 749 5.81 -14.82 -20.79
CA VAL A 749 7.03 -15.44 -20.28
C VAL A 749 7.54 -14.69 -19.06
N VAL A 750 7.83 -15.43 -18.00
CA VAL A 750 8.50 -14.96 -16.79
C VAL A 750 9.69 -15.85 -16.49
N ILE A 751 10.88 -15.26 -16.52
CA ILE A 751 12.12 -15.88 -16.09
C ILE A 751 12.32 -15.52 -14.61
N SER A 752 12.44 -16.53 -13.77
CA SER A 752 12.64 -16.43 -12.32
C SER A 752 14.00 -17.05 -12.01
N VAL A 753 15.06 -16.25 -11.90
CA VAL A 753 16.36 -16.78 -11.46
C VAL A 753 16.53 -16.44 -9.98
N LEU A 754 16.40 -17.43 -9.11
CA LEU A 754 16.76 -17.25 -7.71
C LEU A 754 18.29 -17.04 -7.62
N PRO A 755 18.77 -15.97 -6.96
CA PRO A 755 20.20 -15.79 -6.73
C PRO A 755 20.76 -16.99 -5.96
N GLY A 756 21.72 -17.70 -6.57
CA GLY A 756 22.45 -18.81 -5.91
C GLY A 756 21.83 -20.20 -6.05
N THR A 757 20.84 -20.41 -6.92
CA THR A 757 20.63 -21.73 -7.53
C THR A 757 21.61 -21.91 -8.69
N PRO A 758 22.34 -23.04 -8.78
CA PRO A 758 23.31 -23.27 -9.86
C PRO A 758 22.66 -23.32 -11.24
#